data_AF-A0A1I5GIA8-F1
#
_entry.id   AF-A0A1I5GIA8-F1
#
_cell.length_a   1.000
_cell.length_b   1.000
_cell.length_c   1.000
_cell.angle_alpha   90.00
_cell.angle_beta   90.00
_cell.angle_gamma   90.00
#
_symmetry.space_group_name_H-M   'P 1'
#
loop_
_entity.id
_entity.type
_entity.pdbx_description
1 polymer ?
#
loop_
_entity_poly.entity_id
_entity_poly.type
_entity_poly.pdbx_seq_one_letter_code
_entity_poly.pdbx_strand_id
1 'polypeptide(L)'
;MRSTTTDLPGLLARRAEAAGREWAVDETWVSVRNPGDAVPDQGWKLHISARPGTLEQTVDTVLPLLLSHDCDFKVARSPEVLRELNSGDVDPATVGKAMTVYPPQDDVVRLGGLLAEALAGMTGPRITSDRRIRPDSPVYYRYAPFRPQYRVDDNGDFELVVLGPDGTALPGAAGPEFSCPPWATDPFRPTENSAAQRATVLGGRFRLTSGVLRGPRGNVYRAVDPEGRQVVIKEARAHVGENVNGIDLRMQLRNERRVLQALDGVDGVPRLLDHFRHGEDEYLVTTDVGTRDLNRYVGEQTRFFDDPTSPDRDLGRLAARLADVLAAVHERGVVVRDLSPKNVVLDDDGRCTLIDFGNSHLDGFQLHGWTRGYSVPDQHTDRPAEASDDYFSLGATLFFAATGINPIGADPDPVRNLERTLLCLERLHPEATGVRALIPGLLSLDPAERTAAFEALRTDRPARRGRRPEAPVLSADLLESVLSHTVGECVAAAREMASQPTGGRSEPPKTNVYSGSAGLGLELLHHPEGIDAGIELARWTIEATPPTRLPAAMYFGRTGTEIFLATARRTAADLPMSEPVDLGDERADYIHGVAGIGAGHLVLHAVEPAGGHLAVADECARRLLTGRTRETEDAVPAAPETGVALEAGFAHGSAGIAHFLLSYHQRTGDPAAEEAAAKRFAALADEAVELIRTMRGRPARPMAASWCQGMSGISSALLAAARHWDDDRYLALAKDGGRACLGLAAQAWVVSQCCGLAGMGEALIDLAIATEDEEFWRGAEEIAVHMLARSGGEYAAPRFPDNSLETSSAPWSTGTSGVLSFLRRLHDRAGERLWTPAWTPPPRSIAEDLT
;
A
#
# COMPACT_ATOMS: atom_id res chain seq x y z
N MET A 1 -29.66 -10.37 -27.29
CA MET A 1 -29.51 -11.85 -27.33
C MET A 1 -28.77 -12.25 -26.08
N ARG A 2 -29.39 -13.05 -25.19
CA ARG A 2 -28.69 -13.60 -24.03
C ARG A 2 -27.67 -14.61 -24.58
N SER A 3 -26.38 -14.26 -24.50
CA SER A 3 -25.30 -15.20 -24.80
C SER A 3 -25.42 -16.35 -23.81
N THR A 4 -25.61 -17.56 -24.31
CA THR A 4 -25.38 -18.78 -23.54
C THR A 4 -23.92 -18.74 -23.09
N THR A 5 -23.67 -18.50 -21.80
CA THR A 5 -22.32 -18.62 -21.25
C THR A 5 -21.90 -20.07 -21.43
N THR A 6 -20.97 -20.33 -22.34
CA THR A 6 -20.40 -21.66 -22.53
C THR A 6 -19.66 -22.01 -21.23
N ASP A 7 -20.00 -23.15 -20.63
CA ASP A 7 -19.26 -23.70 -19.50
C ASP A 7 -17.85 -24.11 -19.98
N LEU A 8 -16.95 -23.13 -20.03
CA LEU A 8 -15.58 -23.29 -20.50
C LEU A 8 -14.79 -24.30 -19.65
N PRO A 9 -14.88 -24.30 -18.31
CA PRO A 9 -14.31 -25.36 -17.48
C PRO A 9 -14.82 -26.74 -17.86
N GLY A 10 -16.13 -26.93 -18.02
CA GLY A 10 -16.70 -28.21 -18.43
C GLY A 10 -16.30 -28.64 -19.84
N LEU A 11 -16.15 -27.69 -20.78
CA LEU A 11 -15.64 -27.98 -22.12
C LEU A 11 -14.18 -28.47 -22.07
N LEU A 12 -13.32 -27.77 -21.34
CA LEU A 12 -11.91 -28.12 -21.19
C LEU A 12 -11.74 -29.46 -20.48
N ALA A 13 -12.50 -29.71 -19.41
CA ALA A 13 -12.51 -30.98 -18.69
C ALA A 13 -12.81 -32.17 -19.62
N ARG A 14 -13.92 -32.11 -20.37
CA ARG A 14 -14.30 -33.18 -21.32
C ARG A 14 -13.24 -33.43 -22.39
N ARG A 15 -12.61 -32.37 -22.89
CA ARG A 15 -11.57 -32.47 -23.93
C ARG A 15 -10.25 -32.99 -23.38
N ALA A 16 -9.87 -32.59 -22.17
CA ALA A 16 -8.70 -33.09 -21.46
C ALA A 16 -8.85 -34.59 -21.15
N GLU A 17 -9.99 -35.01 -20.59
CA GLU A 17 -10.28 -36.41 -20.29
C GLU A 17 -10.26 -37.29 -21.55
N ALA A 18 -10.88 -36.82 -22.64
CA ALA A 18 -10.85 -37.53 -23.92
C ALA A 18 -9.44 -37.68 -24.51
N ALA A 19 -8.51 -36.79 -24.14
CA ALA A 19 -7.11 -36.83 -24.54
C ALA A 19 -6.21 -37.52 -23.48
N GLY A 20 -6.78 -38.09 -22.42
CA GLY A 20 -6.03 -38.74 -21.35
C GLY A 20 -5.20 -37.79 -20.46
N ARG A 21 -5.58 -36.51 -20.39
CA ARG A 21 -4.89 -35.48 -19.59
C ARG A 21 -5.54 -35.30 -18.23
N GLU A 22 -4.74 -34.89 -17.24
CA GLU A 22 -5.26 -34.42 -15.95
C GLU A 22 -5.73 -32.97 -16.09
N TRP A 23 -6.74 -32.58 -15.29
CA TRP A 23 -7.19 -31.21 -15.23
C TRP A 23 -7.55 -30.77 -13.81
N ALA A 24 -7.43 -29.47 -13.54
CA ALA A 24 -7.81 -28.85 -12.27
C ALA A 24 -8.37 -27.45 -12.53
N VAL A 25 -9.22 -26.95 -11.63
CA VAL A 25 -9.82 -25.61 -11.71
C VAL A 25 -9.63 -24.90 -10.38
N ASP A 26 -9.16 -23.67 -10.45
CA ASP A 26 -9.10 -22.74 -9.31
C ASP A 26 -9.97 -21.49 -9.55
N GLU A 27 -9.81 -20.45 -8.75
CA GLU A 27 -10.58 -19.21 -8.85
C GLU A 27 -10.30 -18.42 -10.13
N THR A 28 -9.18 -18.68 -10.82
CA THR A 28 -8.73 -17.93 -11.99
C THR A 28 -8.54 -18.82 -13.22
N TRP A 29 -7.96 -20.01 -13.06
CA TRP A 29 -7.44 -20.84 -14.13
C TRP A 29 -8.11 -22.22 -14.20
N VAL A 30 -8.23 -22.71 -15.43
CA VAL A 30 -8.37 -24.14 -15.73
C VAL A 30 -6.99 -24.63 -16.18
N SER A 31 -6.39 -25.55 -15.44
CA SER A 31 -5.08 -26.13 -15.73
C SER A 31 -5.23 -27.54 -16.31
N VAL A 32 -4.48 -27.85 -17.38
CA VAL A 32 -4.44 -29.16 -18.03
C VAL A 32 -2.99 -29.65 -18.05
N ARG A 33 -2.76 -30.88 -17.58
CA ARG A 33 -1.42 -31.45 -17.41
C ARG A 33 -1.27 -32.81 -18.07
N ASN A 34 -0.06 -33.11 -18.56
CA ASN A 34 0.29 -34.46 -19.02
C ASN A 34 0.71 -35.36 -17.85
N PRO A 35 0.03 -36.50 -17.60
CA PRO A 35 0.52 -37.47 -16.63
C PRO A 35 1.74 -38.22 -17.17
N GLY A 36 2.95 -37.86 -16.71
CA GLY A 36 4.16 -38.65 -16.98
C GLY A 36 5.46 -37.86 -17.14
N ASP A 37 5.39 -36.57 -17.48
CA ASP A 37 6.58 -35.79 -17.85
C ASP A 37 7.03 -34.82 -16.76
N ALA A 38 8.34 -34.85 -16.48
CA ALA A 38 8.97 -33.90 -15.58
C ALA A 38 9.13 -32.56 -16.30
N VAL A 39 8.13 -31.68 -16.16
CA VAL A 39 8.24 -30.28 -16.57
C VAL A 39 9.46 -29.65 -15.89
N PRO A 40 10.40 -29.03 -16.64
CA PRO A 40 11.60 -28.43 -16.05
C PRO A 40 11.20 -27.30 -15.08
N ASP A 41 12.06 -26.99 -14.11
CA ASP A 41 11.73 -25.93 -13.11
C ASP A 41 11.60 -24.54 -13.74
N GLN A 42 12.22 -24.31 -14.91
CA GLN A 42 12.22 -23.06 -15.66
C GLN A 42 12.47 -23.28 -17.15
N GLY A 43 12.07 -22.31 -17.98
CA GLY A 43 12.29 -22.34 -19.42
C GLY A 43 11.54 -21.26 -20.18
N TRP A 44 11.55 -21.39 -21.50
CA TRP A 44 10.70 -20.63 -22.42
C TRP A 44 9.27 -21.13 -22.35
N LYS A 45 8.36 -20.25 -21.94
CA LYS A 45 6.90 -20.49 -22.01
C LYS A 45 6.26 -19.57 -23.03
N LEU A 46 5.12 -20.01 -23.54
CA LEU A 46 4.32 -19.26 -24.49
C LEU A 46 3.11 -18.67 -23.77
N HIS A 47 2.74 -17.44 -24.11
CA HIS A 47 1.52 -16.80 -23.65
C HIS A 47 0.65 -16.45 -24.85
N ILE A 48 -0.64 -16.70 -24.73
CA ILE A 48 -1.63 -16.34 -25.76
C ILE A 48 -2.49 -15.23 -25.17
N SER A 49 -2.59 -14.14 -25.92
CA SER A 49 -3.47 -13.03 -25.59
C SER A 49 -4.81 -13.13 -26.28
N ALA A 50 -5.87 -12.77 -25.55
CA ALA A 50 -7.22 -12.71 -26.05
C ALA A 50 -7.99 -11.56 -25.39
N ARG A 51 -9.01 -11.08 -26.09
CA ARG A 51 -10.03 -10.20 -25.51
C ARG A 51 -11.07 -11.05 -24.78
N PRO A 52 -11.74 -10.53 -23.74
CA PRO A 52 -12.83 -11.25 -23.08
C PRO A 52 -13.88 -11.78 -24.07
N GLY A 53 -14.27 -10.96 -25.04
CA GLY A 53 -15.26 -11.35 -26.05
C GLY A 53 -14.78 -12.36 -27.11
N THR A 54 -13.48 -12.66 -27.20
CA THR A 54 -12.92 -13.61 -28.16
C THR A 54 -12.25 -14.82 -27.50
N LEU A 55 -12.38 -14.97 -26.17
CA LEU A 55 -11.72 -16.03 -25.41
C LEU A 55 -12.12 -17.42 -25.90
N GLU A 56 -13.43 -17.69 -26.03
CA GLU A 56 -13.93 -19.01 -26.45
C GLU A 56 -13.42 -19.39 -27.85
N GLN A 57 -13.50 -18.47 -28.81
CA GLN A 57 -12.97 -18.68 -30.16
C GLN A 57 -11.45 -18.95 -30.14
N THR A 58 -10.71 -18.25 -29.27
CA THR A 58 -9.26 -18.44 -29.11
C THR A 58 -8.98 -19.87 -28.62
N VAL A 59 -9.69 -20.31 -27.58
CA VAL A 59 -9.54 -21.66 -27.00
C VAL A 59 -9.91 -22.73 -28.03
N ASP A 60 -11.05 -22.61 -28.70
CA ASP A 60 -11.49 -23.58 -29.72
C ASP A 60 -10.47 -23.75 -30.86
N THR A 61 -9.78 -22.66 -31.22
CA THR A 61 -8.77 -22.66 -32.29
C THR A 61 -7.49 -23.39 -31.87
N VAL A 62 -7.01 -23.19 -30.65
CA VAL A 62 -5.70 -23.74 -30.22
C VAL A 62 -5.79 -25.05 -29.45
N LEU A 63 -6.93 -25.37 -28.84
CA LEU A 63 -7.07 -26.55 -27.99
C LEU A 63 -6.73 -27.87 -28.71
N PRO A 64 -7.13 -28.11 -29.99
CA PRO A 64 -6.70 -29.31 -30.72
C PRO A 64 -5.18 -29.39 -30.91
N LEU A 65 -4.51 -28.25 -31.10
CA LEU A 65 -3.05 -28.19 -31.22
C LEU A 65 -2.40 -28.52 -29.87
N LEU A 66 -2.87 -27.91 -28.78
CA LEU A 66 -2.31 -28.14 -27.44
C LEU A 66 -2.47 -29.60 -26.99
N LEU A 67 -3.64 -30.21 -27.20
CA LEU A 67 -3.88 -31.59 -26.79
C LEU A 67 -3.10 -32.62 -27.62
N SER A 68 -2.69 -32.27 -28.84
CA SER A 68 -1.86 -33.12 -29.71
C SER A 68 -0.35 -32.97 -29.49
N HIS A 69 0.07 -32.08 -28.59
CA HIS A 69 1.47 -31.85 -28.24
C HIS A 69 1.72 -32.22 -26.78
N ASP A 70 2.95 -32.56 -26.44
CA ASP A 70 3.34 -32.89 -25.08
C ASP A 70 3.59 -31.62 -24.26
N CYS A 71 2.54 -30.88 -23.92
CA CYS A 71 2.67 -29.66 -23.13
C CYS A 71 1.60 -29.54 -22.05
N ASP A 72 1.97 -28.89 -20.96
CA ASP A 72 1.03 -28.42 -19.96
C ASP A 72 0.53 -27.02 -20.36
N PHE A 73 -0.70 -26.69 -19.98
CA PHE A 73 -1.22 -25.34 -20.22
C PHE A 73 -2.30 -24.96 -19.22
N LYS A 74 -2.52 -23.65 -19.07
CA LYS A 74 -3.61 -23.09 -18.28
C LYS A 74 -4.34 -21.99 -19.03
N VAL A 75 -5.63 -21.85 -18.77
CA VAL A 75 -6.57 -20.96 -19.48
C VAL A 75 -7.40 -20.19 -18.45
N ALA A 76 -7.63 -18.89 -18.68
CA ALA A 76 -8.55 -18.12 -17.84
C ALA A 76 -9.94 -18.79 -17.85
N ARG A 77 -10.52 -19.03 -16.67
CA ARG A 77 -11.71 -19.89 -16.53
C ARG A 77 -12.97 -19.32 -17.18
N SER A 78 -13.04 -18.00 -17.39
CA SER A 78 -14.17 -17.35 -18.05
C SER A 78 -13.79 -15.97 -18.64
N PRO A 79 -14.63 -15.41 -19.53
CA PRO A 79 -14.48 -14.04 -20.01
C PRO A 79 -14.49 -12.99 -18.90
N GLU A 80 -15.22 -13.22 -17.81
CA GLU A 80 -15.28 -12.32 -16.64
C GLU A 80 -13.95 -12.27 -15.92
N VAL A 81 -13.35 -13.42 -15.62
CA VAL A 81 -12.02 -13.48 -15.02
C VAL A 81 -10.98 -12.85 -15.94
N LEU A 82 -11.03 -13.15 -17.25
CA LEU A 82 -10.09 -12.54 -18.20
C LEU A 82 -10.24 -11.01 -18.26
N ARG A 83 -11.45 -10.48 -18.07
CA ARG A 83 -11.67 -9.03 -18.03
C ARG A 83 -10.96 -8.38 -16.84
N GLU A 84 -11.03 -9.02 -15.68
CA GLU A 84 -10.34 -8.58 -14.47
C GLU A 84 -8.82 -8.65 -14.64
N LEU A 85 -8.28 -9.76 -15.16
CA LEU A 85 -6.85 -9.86 -15.48
C LEU A 85 -6.40 -8.79 -16.49
N ASN A 86 -7.22 -8.51 -17.51
CA ASN A 86 -6.93 -7.50 -18.53
C ASN A 86 -7.19 -6.06 -18.07
N SER A 87 -7.76 -5.81 -16.88
CA SER A 87 -7.89 -4.44 -16.35
C SER A 87 -6.54 -3.90 -15.86
N GLY A 88 -5.68 -4.80 -15.39
CA GLY A 88 -4.40 -4.48 -14.76
C GLY A 88 -4.52 -3.98 -13.32
N ASP A 89 -5.71 -4.03 -12.73
CA ASP A 89 -5.95 -3.59 -11.35
C ASP A 89 -5.54 -4.65 -10.33
N VAL A 90 -5.63 -5.94 -10.69
CA VAL A 90 -5.23 -7.06 -9.83
C VAL A 90 -3.71 -7.24 -9.85
N ASP A 91 -3.16 -7.52 -11.04
CA ASP A 91 -1.71 -7.64 -11.24
C ASP A 91 -1.36 -7.15 -12.66
N PRO A 92 -0.56 -6.07 -12.78
CA PRO A 92 -0.07 -5.59 -14.07
C PRO A 92 0.58 -6.67 -14.95
N ALA A 93 1.21 -7.66 -14.34
CA ALA A 93 1.90 -8.74 -15.03
C ALA A 93 0.94 -9.75 -15.68
N THR A 94 -0.35 -9.74 -15.35
CA THR A 94 -1.36 -10.66 -15.92
C THR A 94 -2.03 -10.14 -17.19
N VAL A 95 -1.87 -8.85 -17.49
CA VAL A 95 -2.52 -8.21 -18.64
C VAL A 95 -2.16 -8.91 -19.95
N GLY A 96 -3.20 -9.34 -20.67
CA GLY A 96 -3.08 -10.06 -21.94
C GLY A 96 -2.72 -11.54 -21.80
N LYS A 97 -2.56 -12.12 -20.61
CA LYS A 97 -2.21 -13.56 -20.46
C LYS A 97 -3.45 -14.42 -20.36
N ALA A 98 -4.23 -14.53 -21.45
CA ALA A 98 -5.43 -15.37 -21.46
C ALA A 98 -5.12 -16.87 -21.32
N MET A 99 -3.99 -17.32 -21.89
CA MET A 99 -3.49 -18.68 -21.72
C MET A 99 -1.98 -18.67 -21.53
N THR A 100 -1.47 -19.64 -20.76
CA THR A 100 -0.03 -19.94 -20.64
C THR A 100 0.21 -21.38 -21.06
N VAL A 101 1.19 -21.61 -21.92
CA VAL A 101 1.59 -22.94 -22.41
C VAL A 101 3.03 -23.21 -21.99
N TYR A 102 3.27 -24.39 -21.44
CA TYR A 102 4.56 -24.88 -20.96
C TYR A 102 5.05 -26.00 -21.89
N PRO A 103 5.67 -25.65 -23.04
CA PRO A 103 6.17 -26.64 -23.98
C PRO A 103 7.47 -27.31 -23.48
N PRO A 104 7.80 -28.49 -24.00
CA PRO A 104 9.14 -29.02 -24.00
C PRO A 104 10.09 -28.01 -24.64
N GLN A 105 11.27 -27.83 -24.07
CA GLN A 105 12.15 -26.72 -24.42
C GLN A 105 12.74 -26.82 -25.84
N ASP A 106 12.84 -28.04 -26.36
CA ASP A 106 13.18 -28.36 -27.74
C ASP A 106 12.02 -28.15 -28.73
N ASP A 107 10.78 -28.01 -28.25
CA ASP A 107 9.58 -27.87 -29.08
C ASP A 107 8.98 -26.46 -29.10
N VAL A 108 9.54 -25.52 -28.31
CA VAL A 108 9.06 -24.13 -28.15
C VAL A 108 8.84 -23.44 -29.51
N VAL A 109 9.81 -23.56 -30.42
CA VAL A 109 9.78 -22.87 -31.73
C VAL A 109 8.68 -23.44 -32.62
N ARG A 110 8.55 -24.77 -32.67
CA ARG A 110 7.56 -25.46 -33.51
C ARG A 110 6.14 -25.18 -33.01
N LEU A 111 5.87 -25.42 -31.72
CA LEU A 111 4.54 -25.18 -31.15
C LEU A 111 4.18 -23.69 -31.19
N GLY A 112 5.11 -22.80 -30.85
CA GLY A 112 4.90 -21.36 -30.93
C GLY A 112 4.57 -20.89 -32.35
N GLY A 113 5.23 -21.44 -33.37
CA GLY A 113 4.93 -21.18 -34.78
C GLY A 113 3.52 -21.62 -35.19
N LEU A 114 3.12 -22.85 -34.81
CA LEU A 114 1.79 -23.39 -35.10
C LEU A 114 0.67 -22.58 -34.44
N LEU A 115 0.85 -22.23 -33.16
CA LEU A 115 -0.08 -21.37 -32.43
C LEU A 115 -0.18 -19.99 -33.08
N ALA A 116 0.96 -19.43 -33.50
CA ALA A 116 0.99 -18.11 -34.11
C ALA A 116 0.29 -18.08 -35.49
N GLU A 117 0.43 -19.15 -36.28
CA GLU A 117 -0.29 -19.32 -37.55
C GLU A 117 -1.79 -19.51 -37.34
N ALA A 118 -2.19 -20.37 -36.40
CA ALA A 118 -3.60 -20.65 -36.11
C ALA A 118 -4.37 -19.41 -35.62
N LEU A 119 -3.68 -18.50 -34.91
CA LEU A 119 -4.27 -17.28 -34.34
C LEU A 119 -3.99 -16.02 -35.18
N ALA A 120 -3.54 -16.17 -36.43
CA ALA A 120 -3.28 -15.02 -37.30
C ALA A 120 -4.55 -14.16 -37.50
N GLY A 121 -4.42 -12.84 -37.30
CA GLY A 121 -5.50 -11.87 -37.40
C GLY A 121 -6.33 -11.69 -36.11
N MET A 122 -6.12 -12.53 -35.08
CA MET A 122 -6.75 -12.32 -33.77
C MET A 122 -6.00 -11.23 -32.98
N THR A 123 -6.72 -10.53 -32.11
CA THR A 123 -6.16 -9.44 -31.30
C THR A 123 -6.43 -9.61 -29.82
N GLY A 124 -5.61 -8.95 -29.02
CA GLY A 124 -5.78 -8.82 -27.57
C GLY A 124 -4.75 -7.85 -27.00
N PRO A 125 -4.77 -7.61 -25.69
CA PRO A 125 -3.81 -6.71 -25.05
C PRO A 125 -2.36 -7.08 -25.36
N ARG A 126 -1.50 -6.08 -25.49
CA ARG A 126 -0.05 -6.35 -25.59
C ARG A 126 0.47 -6.84 -24.25
N ILE A 127 1.15 -7.99 -24.25
CA ILE A 127 1.88 -8.48 -23.09
C ILE A 127 3.25 -7.79 -23.05
N THR A 128 3.42 -6.79 -22.19
CA THR A 128 4.65 -5.95 -22.16
C THR A 128 5.89 -6.71 -21.69
N SER A 129 5.71 -7.70 -20.83
CA SER A 129 6.79 -8.54 -20.30
C SER A 129 7.34 -9.56 -21.29
N ASP A 130 6.71 -9.69 -22.46
CA ASP A 130 6.95 -10.78 -23.40
C ASP A 130 7.24 -10.26 -24.80
N ARG A 131 7.86 -11.12 -25.62
CA ARG A 131 8.12 -10.81 -27.02
C ARG A 131 7.10 -11.52 -27.89
N ARG A 132 6.52 -10.80 -28.86
CA ARG A 132 5.55 -11.36 -29.81
C ARG A 132 6.27 -12.20 -30.87
N ILE A 133 5.79 -13.41 -31.16
CA ILE A 133 6.38 -14.31 -32.17
C ILE A 133 6.19 -13.70 -33.57
N ARG A 134 4.96 -13.28 -33.91
CA ARG A 134 4.61 -12.64 -35.18
C ARG A 134 3.77 -11.38 -34.97
N PRO A 135 3.93 -10.31 -35.77
CA PRO A 135 3.16 -9.08 -35.60
C PRO A 135 1.64 -9.26 -35.71
N ASP A 136 1.19 -10.20 -36.55
CA ASP A 136 -0.21 -10.47 -36.90
C ASP A 136 -0.89 -11.49 -35.98
N SER A 137 -0.25 -11.94 -34.90
CA SER A 137 -0.76 -12.99 -34.03
C SER A 137 -0.55 -12.66 -32.55
N PRO A 138 -1.52 -12.93 -31.66
CA PRO A 138 -1.43 -12.58 -30.24
C PRO A 138 -0.67 -13.63 -29.43
N VAL A 139 0.37 -14.26 -30.02
CA VAL A 139 1.21 -15.27 -29.37
C VAL A 139 2.56 -14.67 -29.01
N TYR A 140 2.93 -14.83 -27.73
CA TYR A 140 4.10 -14.25 -27.10
C TYR A 140 4.92 -15.31 -26.39
N TYR A 141 6.17 -14.99 -26.06
CA TYR A 141 7.05 -15.86 -25.31
C TYR A 141 7.95 -15.07 -24.36
N ARG A 142 8.33 -15.72 -23.25
CA ARG A 142 9.35 -15.24 -22.32
C ARG A 142 10.03 -16.42 -21.62
N TYR A 143 11.24 -16.18 -21.11
CA TYR A 143 11.91 -17.10 -20.21
C TYR A 143 11.43 -16.84 -18.78
N ALA A 144 11.03 -17.89 -18.05
CA ALA A 144 10.42 -17.77 -16.74
C ALA A 144 10.49 -19.10 -15.96
N PRO A 145 10.27 -19.07 -14.64
CA PRO A 145 10.07 -20.31 -13.91
C PRO A 145 8.73 -20.95 -14.30
N PHE A 146 8.72 -22.28 -14.35
CA PHE A 146 7.55 -23.12 -14.58
C PHE A 146 6.99 -23.58 -13.23
N ARG A 147 7.88 -23.90 -12.30
CA ARG A 147 7.57 -24.09 -10.88
C ARG A 147 8.02 -22.86 -10.11
N PRO A 148 7.23 -22.33 -9.16
CA PRO A 148 7.62 -21.15 -8.44
C PRO A 148 8.94 -21.36 -7.69
N GLN A 149 9.89 -20.48 -7.94
CA GLN A 149 11.18 -20.42 -7.25
C GLN A 149 11.28 -19.02 -6.65
N TYR A 150 11.50 -18.92 -5.35
CA TYR A 150 11.53 -17.62 -4.67
C TYR A 150 12.88 -17.35 -4.03
N ARG A 151 13.29 -16.09 -4.12
CA ARG A 151 14.20 -15.43 -3.17
C ARG A 151 13.32 -14.63 -2.20
N VAL A 152 13.74 -14.54 -0.94
CA VAL A 152 13.08 -13.68 0.04
C VAL A 152 13.88 -12.39 0.13
N ASP A 153 13.23 -11.24 0.05
CA ASP A 153 13.87 -9.95 0.27
C ASP A 153 14.00 -9.63 1.78
N ASP A 154 14.56 -8.46 2.09
CA ASP A 154 14.77 -8.04 3.48
C ASP A 154 13.45 -7.79 4.24
N ASN A 155 12.35 -7.53 3.54
CA ASN A 155 11.00 -7.38 4.11
C ASN A 155 10.29 -8.72 4.34
N GLY A 156 10.93 -9.84 3.99
CA GLY A 156 10.31 -11.15 4.05
C GLY A 156 9.33 -11.39 2.90
N ASP A 157 9.36 -10.56 1.85
CA ASP A 157 8.52 -10.68 0.66
C ASP A 157 9.17 -11.67 -0.32
N PHE A 158 8.33 -12.47 -1.00
CA PHE A 158 8.79 -13.54 -1.87
C PHE A 158 8.92 -13.05 -3.31
N GLU A 159 10.15 -12.85 -3.76
CA GLU A 159 10.46 -12.52 -5.14
C GLU A 159 10.61 -13.77 -5.99
N LEU A 160 9.75 -13.92 -7.00
CA LEU A 160 9.87 -14.99 -7.99
C LEU A 160 11.16 -14.80 -8.82
N VAL A 161 12.01 -15.84 -8.90
CA VAL A 161 13.31 -15.82 -9.59
C VAL A 161 13.46 -16.92 -10.65
N VAL A 162 14.43 -16.74 -11.56
CA VAL A 162 15.04 -17.78 -12.39
C VAL A 162 16.51 -17.94 -11.99
N LEU A 163 17.00 -19.19 -11.95
CA LEU A 163 18.35 -19.51 -11.51
C LEU A 163 19.25 -19.89 -12.70
N GLY A 164 20.40 -19.24 -12.78
CA GLY A 164 21.44 -19.53 -13.76
C GLY A 164 22.26 -20.78 -13.41
N PRO A 165 23.02 -21.34 -14.36
CA PRO A 165 23.87 -22.52 -14.14
C PRO A 165 24.93 -22.34 -13.04
N ASP A 166 25.30 -21.10 -12.74
CA ASP A 166 26.27 -20.68 -11.72
C ASP A 166 25.63 -20.30 -10.37
N GLY A 167 24.30 -20.44 -10.25
CA GLY A 167 23.53 -20.01 -9.08
C GLY A 167 23.08 -18.54 -9.12
N THR A 168 23.38 -17.78 -10.19
CA THR A 168 22.91 -16.39 -10.33
C THR A 168 21.39 -16.34 -10.40
N ALA A 169 20.75 -15.59 -9.50
CA ALA A 169 19.30 -15.38 -9.53
C ALA A 169 18.94 -14.08 -10.28
N LEU A 170 18.06 -14.17 -11.26
CA LEU A 170 17.45 -13.02 -11.92
C LEU A 170 15.93 -12.98 -11.63
N PRO A 171 15.28 -11.81 -11.68
CA PRO A 171 13.83 -11.71 -11.55
C PRO A 171 13.11 -12.65 -12.54
N GLY A 172 12.28 -13.54 -12.02
CA GLY A 172 11.43 -14.47 -12.78
C GLY A 172 10.00 -13.96 -12.98
N ALA A 173 9.59 -12.96 -12.20
CA ALA A 173 8.35 -12.22 -12.39
C ALA A 173 8.32 -11.54 -13.77
N ALA A 174 7.12 -11.20 -14.26
CA ALA A 174 6.97 -10.51 -15.52
C ALA A 174 7.30 -9.02 -15.33
N GLY A 175 8.46 -8.60 -15.82
CA GLY A 175 8.90 -7.21 -15.77
C GLY A 175 8.16 -6.28 -16.74
N PRO A 176 8.46 -4.97 -16.70
CA PRO A 176 7.82 -3.99 -17.58
C PRO A 176 8.20 -4.18 -19.05
N GLU A 177 9.31 -4.85 -19.33
CA GLU A 177 9.83 -5.12 -20.67
C GLU A 177 10.35 -6.57 -20.76
N PHE A 178 10.43 -7.09 -21.97
CA PHE A 178 11.05 -8.39 -22.24
C PHE A 178 12.53 -8.39 -21.86
N SER A 179 12.95 -9.43 -21.14
CA SER A 179 14.35 -9.74 -20.89
C SER A 179 14.67 -11.18 -21.27
N CYS A 180 15.85 -11.40 -21.84
CA CYS A 180 16.42 -12.71 -22.09
C CYS A 180 17.58 -12.91 -21.11
N PRO A 181 17.56 -13.94 -20.23
CA PRO A 181 18.67 -14.20 -19.34
C PRO A 181 19.98 -14.42 -20.12
N PRO A 182 21.14 -13.99 -19.59
CA PRO A 182 22.43 -14.12 -20.28
C PRO A 182 22.82 -15.56 -20.64
N TRP A 183 22.28 -16.54 -19.91
CA TRP A 183 22.52 -17.98 -20.12
C TRP A 183 21.53 -18.64 -21.09
N ALA A 184 20.49 -17.93 -21.51
CA ALA A 184 19.48 -18.43 -22.44
C ALA A 184 19.67 -17.78 -23.83
N THR A 185 19.41 -18.55 -24.89
CA THR A 185 19.36 -18.02 -26.27
C THR A 185 17.91 -17.75 -26.65
N ASP A 186 17.62 -16.59 -27.23
CA ASP A 186 16.27 -16.27 -27.75
C ASP A 186 15.90 -17.25 -28.89
N PRO A 187 14.87 -18.10 -28.71
CA PRO A 187 14.56 -19.19 -29.63
C PRO A 187 13.98 -18.71 -30.96
N PHE A 188 13.40 -17.52 -31.03
CA PHE A 188 12.84 -16.96 -32.27
C PHE A 188 13.72 -15.87 -32.89
N ARG A 189 14.68 -15.31 -32.14
CA ARG A 189 15.60 -14.25 -32.61
C ARG A 189 17.05 -14.44 -32.12
N PRO A 190 17.74 -15.53 -32.51
CA PRO A 190 19.05 -15.89 -31.97
C PRO A 190 20.18 -14.90 -32.32
N THR A 191 20.00 -14.00 -33.29
CA THR A 191 21.01 -13.03 -33.73
C THR A 191 20.84 -11.62 -33.15
N GLU A 192 19.76 -11.35 -32.41
CA GLU A 192 19.53 -10.06 -31.75
C GLU A 192 20.06 -10.13 -30.30
N ASN A 193 21.38 -10.06 -30.10
CA ASN A 193 21.94 -9.84 -28.77
C ASN A 193 21.60 -8.40 -28.30
N SER A 194 20.88 -8.31 -27.18
CA SER A 194 20.26 -7.09 -26.66
C SER A 194 21.30 -6.11 -26.10
N ALA A 195 21.75 -5.16 -26.92
CA ALA A 195 22.39 -3.93 -26.46
C ALA A 195 22.22 -2.81 -27.50
N ALA A 196 21.08 -2.12 -27.48
CA ALA A 196 20.95 -0.77 -28.01
C ALA A 196 19.66 -0.12 -27.49
N GLN A 197 19.71 0.48 -26.30
CA GLN A 197 18.79 1.55 -25.95
C GLN A 197 19.11 2.75 -26.85
N ARG A 198 18.47 2.82 -28.02
CA ARG A 198 18.34 4.08 -28.75
C ARG A 198 17.37 4.97 -27.98
N ALA A 199 17.64 6.27 -27.93
CA ALA A 199 16.68 7.24 -27.45
C ALA A 199 15.35 7.04 -28.19
N THR A 200 14.30 6.63 -27.47
CA THR A 200 13.00 6.31 -28.07
C THR A 200 12.35 7.60 -28.53
N VAL A 201 12.33 7.82 -29.84
CA VAL A 201 11.52 8.88 -30.45
C VAL A 201 10.12 8.33 -30.66
N LEU A 202 9.19 8.72 -29.80
CA LEU A 202 7.81 8.25 -29.83
C LEU A 202 7.07 8.88 -31.02
N GLY A 203 6.36 8.06 -31.79
CA GLY A 203 5.67 8.50 -33.00
C GLY A 203 6.60 9.14 -34.05
N GLY A 204 7.91 8.88 -33.98
CA GLY A 204 8.93 9.46 -34.87
C GLY A 204 9.17 10.97 -34.70
N ARG A 205 8.54 11.62 -33.71
CA ARG A 205 8.58 13.08 -33.55
C ARG A 205 8.91 13.56 -32.12
N PHE A 206 8.50 12.81 -31.10
CA PHE A 206 8.63 13.26 -29.72
C PHE A 206 9.81 12.60 -29.03
N ARG A 207 10.74 13.40 -28.54
CA ARG A 207 11.89 12.90 -27.79
C ARG A 207 11.54 12.84 -26.31
N LEU A 208 11.42 11.63 -25.76
CA LEU A 208 11.11 11.43 -24.34
C LEU A 208 12.22 12.02 -23.46
N THR A 209 11.82 12.75 -22.41
CA THR A 209 12.75 13.34 -21.42
C THR A 209 12.66 12.61 -20.08
N SER A 210 11.46 12.24 -19.65
CA SER A 210 11.23 11.41 -18.48
C SER A 210 9.89 10.67 -18.57
N GLY A 211 9.77 9.54 -17.87
CA GLY A 211 8.48 8.92 -17.59
C GLY A 211 7.86 9.56 -16.35
N VAL A 212 6.61 10.02 -16.45
CA VAL A 212 5.85 10.62 -15.33
C VAL A 212 5.07 9.54 -14.59
N LEU A 213 4.36 8.68 -15.32
CA LEU A 213 3.61 7.56 -14.78
C LEU A 213 3.84 6.33 -15.65
N ARG A 214 4.05 5.17 -15.03
CA ARG A 214 4.13 3.87 -15.74
C ARG A 214 3.14 2.90 -15.13
N GLY A 215 2.34 2.25 -15.96
CA GLY A 215 1.35 1.30 -15.47
C GLY A 215 0.79 0.38 -16.55
N PRO A 216 0.01 -0.65 -16.15
CA PRO A 216 -0.59 -1.62 -17.06
C PRO A 216 -1.56 -0.99 -18.06
N ARG A 217 -2.24 0.08 -17.64
CA ARG A 217 -3.24 0.85 -18.43
C ARG A 217 -2.62 1.72 -19.53
N GLY A 218 -1.33 2.05 -19.40
CA GLY A 218 -0.62 2.99 -20.27
C GLY A 218 0.39 3.81 -19.48
N ASN A 219 1.25 4.51 -20.19
CA ASN A 219 2.26 5.39 -19.61
C ASN A 219 1.92 6.88 -19.85
N VAL A 220 2.39 7.74 -18.94
CA VAL A 220 2.40 9.19 -19.13
C VAL A 220 3.85 9.64 -19.21
N TYR A 221 4.20 10.34 -20.27
CA TYR A 221 5.56 10.80 -20.55
C TYR A 221 5.65 12.31 -20.51
N ARG A 222 6.82 12.82 -20.10
CA ARG A 222 7.27 14.16 -20.48
C ARG A 222 8.19 14.03 -21.68
N ALA A 223 8.01 14.89 -22.67
CA ALA A 223 8.76 14.85 -23.91
C ALA A 223 8.99 16.25 -24.46
N VAL A 224 9.88 16.34 -25.44
CA VAL A 224 10.12 17.54 -26.23
C VAL A 224 9.63 17.29 -27.66
N ASP A 225 8.81 18.21 -28.17
CA ASP A 225 8.32 18.19 -29.55
C ASP A 225 9.41 18.65 -30.55
N PRO A 226 9.17 18.54 -31.87
CA PRO A 226 10.14 18.99 -32.88
C PRO A 226 10.50 20.48 -32.81
N GLU A 227 9.61 21.31 -32.26
CA GLU A 227 9.82 22.74 -32.08
C GLU A 227 10.57 23.09 -30.78
N GLY A 228 10.91 22.10 -29.96
CA GLY A 228 11.65 22.27 -28.71
C GLY A 228 10.79 22.57 -27.48
N ARG A 229 9.46 22.48 -27.58
CA ARG A 229 8.52 22.72 -26.49
C ARG A 229 8.35 21.46 -25.63
N GLN A 230 8.23 21.65 -24.31
CA GLN A 230 7.88 20.56 -23.38
C GLN A 230 6.40 20.20 -23.54
N VAL A 231 6.12 18.90 -23.59
CA VAL A 231 4.78 18.34 -23.75
C VAL A 231 4.58 17.15 -22.81
N VAL A 232 3.32 16.88 -22.49
CA VAL A 232 2.89 15.65 -21.81
C VAL A 232 2.23 14.73 -22.82
N ILE A 233 2.59 13.44 -22.80
CA ILE A 233 2.04 12.42 -23.71
C ILE A 233 1.42 11.31 -22.87
N LYS A 234 0.10 11.12 -23.00
CA LYS A 234 -0.65 10.03 -22.35
C LYS A 234 -0.89 8.91 -23.35
N GLU A 235 -0.51 7.69 -22.99
CA GLU A 235 -0.72 6.47 -23.75
C GLU A 235 -1.96 5.72 -23.24
N ALA A 236 -2.80 5.25 -24.16
CA ALA A 236 -3.83 4.27 -23.89
C ALA A 236 -3.53 2.98 -24.66
N ARG A 237 -3.29 1.89 -23.91
CA ARG A 237 -2.97 0.60 -24.49
C ARG A 237 -4.21 -0.06 -25.08
N ALA A 238 -4.08 -0.64 -26.27
CA ALA A 238 -5.19 -1.30 -26.94
C ALA A 238 -5.70 -2.50 -26.13
N HIS A 239 -7.02 -2.66 -26.06
CA HIS A 239 -7.74 -3.79 -25.46
C HIS A 239 -7.59 -3.96 -23.94
N VAL A 240 -6.83 -3.10 -23.26
CA VAL A 240 -6.71 -3.07 -21.80
C VAL A 240 -7.95 -2.41 -21.19
N GLY A 241 -8.48 -2.98 -20.10
CA GLY A 241 -9.68 -2.47 -19.44
C GLY A 241 -10.96 -2.59 -20.26
N GLU A 242 -11.04 -3.55 -21.17
CA GLU A 242 -12.21 -3.73 -22.06
C GLU A 242 -13.47 -4.16 -21.29
N ASN A 243 -14.53 -3.36 -21.33
CA ASN A 243 -15.81 -3.68 -20.70
C ASN A 243 -16.69 -4.61 -21.55
N VAL A 244 -17.88 -4.97 -21.03
CA VAL A 244 -18.83 -5.88 -21.71
C VAL A 244 -19.32 -5.38 -23.07
N ASN A 245 -19.21 -4.08 -23.34
CA ASN A 245 -19.60 -3.46 -24.60
C ASN A 245 -18.42 -3.34 -25.59
N GLY A 246 -17.25 -3.90 -25.25
CA GLY A 246 -16.04 -3.83 -26.07
C GLY A 246 -15.33 -2.47 -26.02
N ILE A 247 -15.65 -1.64 -25.03
CA ILE A 247 -15.03 -0.32 -24.82
C ILE A 247 -13.80 -0.51 -23.95
N ASP A 248 -12.64 -0.08 -24.44
CA ASP A 248 -11.35 -0.11 -23.72
C ASP A 248 -10.86 1.30 -23.37
N LEU A 249 -9.68 1.39 -22.74
CA LEU A 249 -9.08 2.66 -22.30
C LEU A 249 -8.85 3.68 -23.42
N ARG A 250 -8.77 3.25 -24.68
CA ARG A 250 -8.67 4.19 -25.81
C ARG A 250 -9.92 5.05 -25.93
N MET A 251 -11.08 4.55 -25.50
CA MET A 251 -12.29 5.36 -25.46
C MET A 251 -12.21 6.49 -24.45
N GLN A 252 -11.60 6.26 -23.28
CA GLN A 252 -11.33 7.33 -22.30
C GLN A 252 -10.40 8.38 -22.90
N LEU A 253 -9.32 7.96 -23.58
CA LEU A 253 -8.39 8.88 -24.24
C LEU A 253 -9.06 9.71 -25.36
N ARG A 254 -9.95 9.08 -26.14
CA ARG A 254 -10.73 9.75 -27.18
C ARG A 254 -11.78 10.71 -26.60
N ASN A 255 -12.39 10.34 -25.46
CA ASN A 255 -13.29 11.24 -24.74
C ASN A 255 -12.52 12.44 -24.19
N GLU A 256 -11.36 12.22 -23.57
CA GLU A 256 -10.47 13.28 -23.09
C GLU A 256 -10.09 14.24 -24.23
N ARG A 257 -9.71 13.71 -25.39
CA ARG A 257 -9.48 14.52 -26.61
C ARG A 257 -10.70 15.39 -26.94
N ARG A 258 -11.89 14.80 -27.00
CA ARG A 258 -13.14 15.51 -27.35
C ARG A 258 -13.44 16.63 -26.34
N VAL A 259 -13.27 16.34 -25.06
CA VAL A 259 -13.49 17.30 -23.97
C VAL A 259 -12.46 18.43 -24.04
N LEU A 260 -11.17 18.13 -24.21
CA LEU A 260 -10.13 19.15 -24.36
C LEU A 260 -10.34 20.04 -25.60
N GLN A 261 -10.90 19.50 -26.69
CA GLN A 261 -11.30 20.31 -27.84
C GLN A 261 -12.43 21.29 -27.50
N ALA A 262 -13.43 20.85 -26.74
CA ALA A 262 -14.52 21.72 -26.28
C ALA A 262 -14.06 22.77 -25.26
N LEU A 263 -13.00 22.48 -24.50
CA LEU A 263 -12.40 23.36 -23.50
C LEU A 263 -11.25 24.23 -24.05
N ASP A 264 -11.04 24.28 -25.37
CA ASP A 264 -9.97 25.10 -25.93
C ASP A 264 -10.12 26.59 -25.52
N GLY A 265 -9.00 27.18 -25.11
CA GLY A 265 -8.92 28.55 -24.60
C GLY A 265 -9.42 28.78 -23.16
N VAL A 266 -9.84 27.74 -22.43
CA VAL A 266 -10.18 27.85 -20.99
C VAL A 266 -8.90 27.93 -20.17
N ASP A 267 -8.77 28.95 -19.32
CA ASP A 267 -7.64 29.07 -18.39
C ASP A 267 -7.72 27.98 -17.32
N GLY A 268 -6.58 27.41 -16.93
CA GLY A 268 -6.52 26.26 -16.02
C GLY A 268 -6.92 24.90 -16.63
N VAL A 269 -6.93 24.78 -17.96
CA VAL A 269 -7.07 23.51 -18.70
C VAL A 269 -5.90 23.36 -19.69
N PRO A 270 -5.24 22.19 -19.80
CA PRO A 270 -4.16 21.99 -20.75
C PRO A 270 -4.66 22.05 -22.20
N ARG A 271 -3.85 22.59 -23.12
CA ARG A 271 -4.21 22.59 -24.54
C ARG A 271 -3.92 21.24 -25.17
N LEU A 272 -4.87 20.76 -25.98
CA LEU A 272 -4.65 19.63 -26.87
C LEU A 272 -3.67 20.04 -27.99
N LEU A 273 -2.62 19.25 -28.19
CA LEU A 273 -1.60 19.49 -29.21
C LEU A 273 -1.65 18.47 -30.35
N ASP A 274 -1.81 17.19 -30.03
CA ASP A 274 -1.83 16.12 -31.03
C ASP A 274 -2.57 14.88 -30.49
N HIS A 275 -3.00 14.00 -31.40
CA HIS A 275 -3.51 12.67 -31.09
C HIS A 275 -3.17 11.71 -32.22
N PHE A 276 -2.36 10.68 -31.93
CA PHE A 276 -1.84 9.76 -32.95
C PHE A 276 -1.83 8.32 -32.47
N ARG A 277 -1.61 7.40 -33.42
CA ARG A 277 -1.43 5.97 -33.15
C ARG A 277 0.03 5.56 -33.36
N HIS A 278 0.54 4.69 -32.49
CA HIS A 278 1.84 4.03 -32.68
C HIS A 278 1.68 2.56 -32.33
N GLY A 279 1.77 1.69 -33.34
CA GLY A 279 1.33 0.31 -33.21
C GLY A 279 -0.19 0.23 -33.01
N GLU A 280 -0.62 -0.57 -32.04
CA GLU A 280 -2.04 -0.74 -31.72
C GLU A 280 -2.59 0.33 -30.77
N ASP A 281 -1.70 1.00 -30.04
CA ASP A 281 -1.99 1.97 -28.98
C ASP A 281 -2.29 3.38 -29.52
N GLU A 282 -2.95 4.18 -28.69
CA GLU A 282 -3.25 5.59 -28.97
C GLU A 282 -2.54 6.52 -27.98
N TYR A 283 -2.17 7.70 -28.45
CA TYR A 283 -1.40 8.68 -27.71
C TYR A 283 -2.07 10.05 -27.83
N LEU A 284 -2.23 10.73 -26.69
CA LEU A 284 -2.75 12.08 -26.59
C LEU A 284 -1.62 13.01 -26.13
N VAL A 285 -1.39 14.10 -26.85
CA VAL A 285 -0.33 15.07 -26.55
C VAL A 285 -0.98 16.37 -26.09
N THR A 286 -0.56 16.86 -24.93
CA THR A 286 -1.03 18.12 -24.35
C THR A 286 0.13 19.02 -23.97
N THR A 287 -0.16 20.29 -23.71
CA THR A 287 0.81 21.19 -23.08
C THR A 287 1.23 20.66 -21.72
N ASP A 288 2.51 20.83 -21.41
CA ASP A 288 3.04 20.61 -20.07
C ASP A 288 2.66 21.78 -19.15
N VAL A 289 2.03 21.47 -18.01
CA VAL A 289 1.39 22.45 -17.10
C VAL A 289 1.99 22.44 -15.69
N GLY A 290 3.10 21.75 -15.48
CA GLY A 290 3.78 21.67 -14.19
C GLY A 290 4.23 20.24 -13.84
N THR A 291 4.95 20.11 -12.74
CA THR A 291 5.59 18.84 -12.31
C THR A 291 4.99 18.24 -11.05
N ARG A 292 4.18 19.00 -10.31
CA ARG A 292 3.62 18.61 -9.01
C ARG A 292 2.11 18.75 -9.02
N ASP A 293 1.41 17.65 -8.80
CA ASP A 293 0.00 17.67 -8.45
C ASP A 293 -0.21 18.05 -6.97
N LEU A 294 -1.44 18.38 -6.61
CA LEU A 294 -1.82 18.80 -5.26
C LEU A 294 -1.58 17.69 -4.22
N ASN A 295 -1.73 16.42 -4.59
CA ASN A 295 -1.45 15.30 -3.69
C ASN A 295 0.04 15.28 -3.30
N ARG A 296 0.91 15.33 -4.32
CA ARG A 296 2.36 15.40 -4.16
C ARG A 296 2.78 16.67 -3.41
N TYR A 297 2.19 17.82 -3.73
CA TYR A 297 2.49 19.07 -3.06
C TYR A 297 2.21 19.01 -1.56
N VAL A 298 1.03 18.51 -1.16
CA VAL A 298 0.67 18.37 0.26
C VAL A 298 1.57 17.36 0.96
N GLY A 299 1.92 16.24 0.30
CA GLY A 299 2.84 15.24 0.83
C GLY A 299 4.28 15.74 0.99
N GLU A 300 4.78 16.56 0.07
CA GLU A 300 6.16 17.08 0.05
C GLU A 300 6.36 18.39 0.82
N GLN A 301 5.33 19.20 1.02
CA GLN A 301 5.49 20.50 1.65
C GLN A 301 4.76 20.51 2.98
N THR A 302 3.44 20.60 2.94
CA THR A 302 2.48 20.48 4.05
C THR A 302 1.09 20.86 3.50
N ARG A 303 0.06 20.86 4.35
CA ARG A 303 -1.29 21.33 4.03
C ARG A 303 -1.36 22.84 3.72
N PHE A 304 -2.49 23.28 3.17
CA PHE A 304 -2.80 24.68 2.93
C PHE A 304 -3.32 25.37 4.20
N PHE A 305 -3.01 26.66 4.34
CA PHE A 305 -3.37 27.49 5.48
C PHE A 305 -4.15 28.73 5.01
N ASP A 306 -4.79 29.42 5.95
CA ASP A 306 -5.31 30.77 5.68
C ASP A 306 -4.21 31.73 6.14
N ASP A 307 -3.21 31.94 5.28
CA ASP A 307 -2.06 32.79 5.60
C ASP A 307 -1.75 33.73 4.43
N PRO A 308 -2.18 35.01 4.55
CA PRO A 308 -1.89 36.03 3.55
C PRO A 308 -0.38 36.27 3.31
N THR A 309 0.48 35.83 4.24
CA THR A 309 1.95 36.00 4.14
C THR A 309 2.63 34.87 3.37
N SER A 310 1.90 33.79 3.04
CA SER A 310 2.37 32.69 2.17
C SER A 310 1.37 32.47 1.02
N PRO A 311 1.35 33.34 -0.01
CA PRO A 311 0.33 33.33 -1.07
C PRO A 311 0.24 32.03 -1.87
N ASP A 312 1.32 31.24 -1.91
CA ASP A 312 1.37 29.96 -2.64
C ASP A 312 0.82 28.79 -1.80
N ARG A 313 0.50 29.04 -0.53
CA ARG A 313 -0.10 28.08 0.42
C ARG A 313 -1.42 28.56 0.99
N ASP A 314 -2.02 29.56 0.36
CA ASP A 314 -3.30 30.12 0.77
C ASP A 314 -4.47 29.26 0.25
N LEU A 315 -5.27 28.71 1.17
CA LEU A 315 -6.42 27.86 0.85
C LEU A 315 -7.51 28.65 0.10
N GLY A 316 -7.70 29.93 0.44
CA GLY A 316 -8.63 30.84 -0.23
C GLY A 316 -8.33 30.98 -1.72
N ARG A 317 -7.07 31.28 -2.05
CA ARG A 317 -6.59 31.43 -3.42
C ARG A 317 -6.71 30.13 -4.21
N LEU A 318 -6.38 28.98 -3.61
CA LEU A 318 -6.57 27.68 -4.25
C LEU A 318 -8.06 27.43 -4.58
N ALA A 319 -8.94 27.65 -3.60
CA ALA A 319 -10.37 27.42 -3.76
C ALA A 319 -11.01 28.34 -4.79
N ALA A 320 -10.67 29.63 -4.78
CA ALA A 320 -11.15 30.60 -5.77
C ALA A 320 -10.73 30.21 -7.20
N ARG A 321 -9.45 29.85 -7.39
CA ARG A 321 -8.96 29.43 -8.71
C ARG A 321 -9.62 28.16 -9.20
N LEU A 322 -9.77 27.14 -8.36
CA LEU A 322 -10.47 25.92 -8.74
C LEU A 322 -11.94 26.19 -9.07
N ALA A 323 -12.60 27.08 -8.34
CA ALA A 323 -13.98 27.47 -8.62
C ALA A 323 -14.10 28.21 -9.96
N ASP A 324 -13.16 29.09 -10.30
CA ASP A 324 -13.13 29.78 -11.59
C ASP A 324 -12.91 28.81 -12.76
N VAL A 325 -11.99 27.84 -12.63
CA VAL A 325 -11.76 26.80 -13.64
C VAL A 325 -13.01 25.94 -13.82
N LEU A 326 -13.64 25.49 -12.72
CA LEU A 326 -14.87 24.69 -12.79
C LEU A 326 -16.02 25.46 -13.46
N ALA A 327 -16.22 26.73 -13.11
CA ALA A 327 -17.25 27.56 -13.75
C ALA A 327 -17.02 27.66 -15.27
N ALA A 328 -15.79 27.92 -15.70
CA ALA A 328 -15.45 28.02 -17.12
C ALA A 328 -15.59 26.68 -17.87
N VAL A 329 -15.30 25.55 -17.22
CA VAL A 329 -15.54 24.21 -17.75
C VAL A 329 -17.04 23.93 -17.91
N HIS A 330 -17.84 24.26 -16.89
CA HIS A 330 -19.28 24.07 -16.89
C HIS A 330 -19.99 24.96 -17.94
N GLU A 331 -19.50 26.17 -18.18
CA GLU A 331 -19.98 27.06 -19.25
C GLU A 331 -19.84 26.45 -20.66
N ARG A 332 -18.89 25.50 -20.84
CA ARG A 332 -18.72 24.73 -22.08
C ARG A 332 -19.55 23.45 -22.12
N GLY A 333 -20.43 23.21 -21.14
CA GLY A 333 -21.30 22.02 -21.06
C GLY A 333 -20.58 20.74 -20.60
N VAL A 334 -19.36 20.87 -20.07
CA VAL A 334 -18.56 19.76 -19.56
C VAL A 334 -18.80 19.60 -18.05
N VAL A 335 -18.92 18.36 -17.56
CA VAL A 335 -18.82 18.05 -16.12
C VAL A 335 -17.61 17.15 -15.93
N VAL A 336 -16.71 17.50 -15.01
CA VAL A 336 -15.38 16.89 -14.85
C VAL A 336 -15.49 15.44 -14.36
N ARG A 337 -16.30 15.19 -13.33
CA ARG A 337 -16.61 13.89 -12.70
C ARG A 337 -15.48 13.16 -11.96
N ASP A 338 -14.24 13.61 -12.10
CA ASP A 338 -13.07 13.01 -11.41
C ASP A 338 -12.11 14.06 -10.86
N LEU A 339 -12.65 15.15 -10.29
CA LEU A 339 -11.83 16.15 -9.61
C LEU A 339 -11.30 15.58 -8.28
N SER A 340 -9.97 15.47 -8.17
CA SER A 340 -9.27 14.98 -6.98
C SER A 340 -7.86 15.59 -6.92
N PRO A 341 -7.13 15.50 -5.79
CA PRO A 341 -5.80 16.11 -5.65
C PRO A 341 -4.77 15.68 -6.70
N LYS A 342 -4.82 14.43 -7.18
CA LYS A 342 -3.93 13.93 -8.25
C LYS A 342 -4.21 14.58 -9.63
N ASN A 343 -5.42 15.14 -9.82
CA ASN A 343 -5.87 15.74 -11.07
C ASN A 343 -5.81 17.29 -11.05
N VAL A 344 -5.16 17.87 -10.03
CA VAL A 344 -4.91 19.31 -9.89
C VAL A 344 -3.40 19.53 -9.94
N VAL A 345 -2.88 20.02 -11.06
CA VAL A 345 -1.45 20.37 -11.20
C VAL A 345 -1.21 21.80 -10.73
N LEU A 346 -0.18 21.98 -9.90
CA LEU A 346 0.27 23.27 -9.43
C LEU A 346 1.56 23.66 -10.17
N ASP A 347 1.60 24.86 -10.73
CA ASP A 347 2.83 25.46 -11.24
C ASP A 347 3.59 26.24 -10.16
N ASP A 348 4.79 26.72 -10.48
CA ASP A 348 5.64 27.45 -9.54
C ASP A 348 5.09 28.83 -9.15
N ASP A 349 4.13 29.37 -9.91
CA ASP A 349 3.39 30.62 -9.60
C ASP A 349 2.09 30.35 -8.79
N GLY A 350 1.89 29.08 -8.41
CA GLY A 350 0.77 28.56 -7.65
C GLY A 350 -0.54 28.43 -8.45
N ARG A 351 -0.53 28.62 -9.78
CA ARG A 351 -1.73 28.41 -10.60
C ARG A 351 -2.13 26.94 -10.54
N CYS A 352 -3.45 26.68 -10.57
CA CYS A 352 -3.98 25.33 -10.62
C CYS A 352 -4.51 25.03 -12.02
N THR A 353 -4.12 23.86 -12.54
CA THR A 353 -4.62 23.35 -13.82
C THR A 353 -5.29 22.00 -13.58
N LEU A 354 -6.52 21.84 -14.07
CA LEU A 354 -7.22 20.56 -14.05
C LEU A 354 -6.73 19.69 -15.21
N ILE A 355 -6.41 18.44 -14.90
CA ILE A 355 -5.97 17.43 -15.87
C ILE A 355 -6.85 16.19 -15.80
N ASP A 356 -6.71 15.30 -16.78
CA ASP A 356 -7.43 14.02 -16.90
C ASP A 356 -8.96 14.15 -17.05
N PHE A 357 -9.40 14.46 -18.26
CA PHE A 357 -10.83 14.56 -18.61
C PHE A 357 -11.40 13.26 -19.20
N GLY A 358 -10.74 12.12 -18.97
CA GLY A 358 -11.12 10.84 -19.58
C GLY A 358 -12.55 10.39 -19.25
N ASN A 359 -13.00 10.67 -18.01
CA ASN A 359 -14.32 10.26 -17.49
C ASN A 359 -15.39 11.36 -17.59
N SER A 360 -15.00 12.55 -18.04
CA SER A 360 -15.86 13.73 -18.06
C SER A 360 -17.08 13.54 -18.95
N HIS A 361 -18.19 14.16 -18.54
CA HIS A 361 -19.42 14.19 -19.31
C HIS A 361 -19.40 15.39 -20.27
N LEU A 362 -19.82 15.16 -21.52
CA LEU A 362 -20.09 16.22 -22.51
C LEU A 362 -21.10 15.68 -23.54
N ASP A 363 -22.10 16.49 -23.89
CA ASP A 363 -23.14 16.18 -24.90
C ASP A 363 -23.84 14.83 -24.70
N GLY A 364 -24.19 14.49 -23.45
CA GLY A 364 -24.90 13.24 -23.12
C GLY A 364 -24.04 11.98 -23.18
N PHE A 365 -22.73 12.11 -23.41
CA PHE A 365 -21.78 11.02 -23.35
C PHE A 365 -20.92 11.12 -22.09
N GLN A 366 -20.83 10.02 -21.35
CA GLN A 366 -20.00 9.90 -20.15
C GLN A 366 -19.49 8.45 -20.02
N LEU A 367 -18.35 8.27 -19.36
CA LEU A 367 -17.74 6.95 -19.12
C LEU A 367 -17.75 6.60 -17.63
N HIS A 368 -17.74 5.32 -17.30
CA HIS A 368 -17.66 4.86 -15.91
C HIS A 368 -16.26 5.14 -15.34
N GLY A 369 -16.18 5.75 -14.15
CA GLY A 369 -14.92 6.02 -13.43
C GLY A 369 -15.01 7.23 -12.50
N TRP A 370 -14.32 7.15 -11.35
CA TRP A 370 -14.19 8.20 -10.33
C TRP A 370 -13.10 7.86 -9.32
N THR A 371 -12.70 8.85 -8.52
CA THR A 371 -11.82 8.65 -7.35
C THR A 371 -12.66 8.51 -6.08
N ARG A 372 -12.54 7.38 -5.39
CA ARG A 372 -13.29 7.06 -4.15
C ARG A 372 -13.12 8.16 -3.10
N GLY A 373 -14.20 8.54 -2.44
CA GLY A 373 -14.22 9.62 -1.45
C GLY A 373 -14.23 11.05 -2.04
N TYR A 374 -13.93 11.20 -3.33
CA TYR A 374 -13.96 12.48 -4.04
C TYR A 374 -15.17 12.67 -4.94
N SER A 375 -16.07 11.69 -5.05
CA SER A 375 -17.29 11.80 -5.84
C SER A 375 -18.54 11.60 -4.99
N VAL A 376 -19.66 12.14 -5.45
CA VAL A 376 -20.98 11.88 -4.84
C VAL A 376 -21.28 10.37 -4.84
N PRO A 377 -21.96 9.84 -3.80
CA PRO A 377 -22.10 8.40 -3.62
C PRO A 377 -22.81 7.70 -4.77
N ASP A 378 -23.79 8.34 -5.39
CA ASP A 378 -24.62 7.76 -6.45
C ASP A 378 -24.01 7.92 -7.87
N GLN A 379 -22.80 8.48 -8.00
CA GLN A 379 -22.14 8.64 -9.30
C GLN A 379 -21.91 7.31 -10.05
N HIS A 380 -21.82 6.20 -9.31
CA HIS A 380 -21.64 4.85 -9.86
C HIS A 380 -22.90 4.27 -10.51
N THR A 381 -24.07 4.94 -10.38
CA THR A 381 -25.36 4.45 -10.88
C THR A 381 -25.61 4.76 -12.37
N ASP A 382 -24.60 5.25 -13.08
CA ASP A 382 -24.68 5.72 -14.47
C ASP A 382 -25.74 6.80 -14.72
N ARG A 383 -26.26 7.45 -13.67
CA ARG A 383 -27.12 8.62 -13.83
C ARG A 383 -26.41 9.73 -14.60
N PRO A 384 -27.14 10.59 -15.33
CA PRO A 384 -26.55 11.77 -15.95
C PRO A 384 -25.79 12.61 -14.91
N ALA A 385 -24.58 13.02 -15.28
CA ALA A 385 -23.77 13.88 -14.44
C ALA A 385 -24.29 15.32 -14.43
N GLU A 386 -24.18 15.97 -13.28
CA GLU A 386 -24.59 17.36 -13.08
C GLU A 386 -23.41 18.20 -12.59
N ALA A 387 -23.41 19.50 -12.87
CA ALA A 387 -22.39 20.43 -12.36
C ALA A 387 -22.23 20.36 -10.83
N SER A 388 -23.33 20.07 -10.11
CA SER A 388 -23.32 19.93 -8.64
C SER A 388 -22.49 18.74 -8.13
N ASP A 389 -22.17 17.76 -8.97
CA ASP A 389 -21.32 16.62 -8.64
C ASP A 389 -19.85 17.05 -8.51
N ASP A 390 -19.41 17.98 -9.36
CA ASP A 390 -18.07 18.56 -9.29
C ASP A 390 -17.88 19.45 -8.06
N TYR A 391 -18.96 20.03 -7.51
CA TYR A 391 -18.90 20.81 -6.27
C TYR A 391 -18.63 19.94 -5.05
N PHE A 392 -19.16 18.71 -5.03
CA PHE A 392 -18.77 17.71 -4.03
C PHE A 392 -17.29 17.38 -4.16
N SER A 393 -16.84 17.15 -5.40
CA SER A 393 -15.45 16.82 -5.71
C SER A 393 -14.48 17.94 -5.31
N LEU A 394 -14.90 19.19 -5.51
CA LEU A 394 -14.19 20.38 -5.01
C LEU A 394 -14.14 20.39 -3.48
N GLY A 395 -15.26 20.14 -2.79
CA GLY A 395 -15.32 20.06 -1.34
C GLY A 395 -14.34 19.01 -0.77
N ALA A 396 -14.30 17.83 -1.37
CA ALA A 396 -13.39 16.75 -0.99
C ALA A 396 -11.91 17.11 -1.25
N THR A 397 -11.63 17.76 -2.38
CA THR A 397 -10.29 18.25 -2.73
C THR A 397 -9.81 19.33 -1.77
N LEU A 398 -10.68 20.27 -1.39
CA LEU A 398 -10.38 21.33 -0.42
C LEU A 398 -10.27 20.79 1.01
N PHE A 399 -11.04 19.77 1.37
CA PHE A 399 -10.87 19.03 2.63
C PHE A 399 -9.46 18.43 2.71
N PHE A 400 -9.01 17.73 1.66
CA PHE A 400 -7.67 17.19 1.61
C PHE A 400 -6.60 18.30 1.68
N ALA A 401 -6.75 19.37 0.89
CA ALA A 401 -5.82 20.49 0.93
C ALA A 401 -5.71 21.14 2.31
N ALA A 402 -6.83 21.25 3.05
CA ALA A 402 -6.88 21.90 4.36
C ALA A 402 -6.40 21.00 5.52
N THR A 403 -6.43 19.68 5.35
CA THR A 403 -6.20 18.72 6.45
C THR A 403 -5.02 17.79 6.23
N GLY A 404 -4.65 17.51 4.98
CA GLY A 404 -3.72 16.44 4.60
C GLY A 404 -4.32 15.03 4.69
N ILE A 405 -5.62 14.91 4.98
CA ILE A 405 -6.32 13.63 5.19
C ILE A 405 -7.23 13.38 3.97
N ASN A 406 -7.26 12.15 3.48
CA ASN A 406 -8.24 11.75 2.47
C ASN A 406 -9.64 11.68 3.10
N PRO A 407 -10.71 12.00 2.35
CA PRO A 407 -12.07 11.75 2.81
C PRO A 407 -12.23 10.29 3.29
N ILE A 408 -12.92 10.10 4.42
CA ILE A 408 -13.08 8.79 5.03
C ILE A 408 -13.97 7.93 4.15
N GLY A 409 -13.49 6.74 3.79
CA GLY A 409 -14.20 5.78 2.93
C GLY A 409 -14.34 4.38 3.54
N ALA A 410 -14.13 4.24 4.85
CA ALA A 410 -14.04 2.96 5.55
C ALA A 410 -15.41 2.28 5.80
N ASP A 411 -16.53 2.97 5.60
CA ASP A 411 -17.87 2.41 5.79
C ASP A 411 -18.63 2.17 4.46
N PRO A 412 -19.47 1.12 4.35
CA PRO A 412 -20.40 0.98 3.24
C PRO A 412 -21.46 2.08 3.17
N ASP A 413 -21.82 2.71 4.30
CA ASP A 413 -22.76 3.83 4.35
C ASP A 413 -22.04 5.16 4.02
N PRO A 414 -22.37 5.81 2.89
CA PRO A 414 -21.75 7.07 2.51
C PRO A 414 -22.09 8.23 3.46
N VAL A 415 -23.22 8.18 4.17
CA VAL A 415 -23.59 9.23 5.13
C VAL A 415 -22.60 9.22 6.30
N ARG A 416 -22.30 8.03 6.83
CA ARG A 416 -21.34 7.87 7.90
C ARG A 416 -19.93 8.30 7.49
N ASN A 417 -19.51 7.93 6.28
CA ASN A 417 -18.24 8.39 5.71
C ASN A 417 -18.13 9.91 5.66
N LEU A 418 -19.22 10.59 5.25
CA LEU A 418 -19.30 12.04 5.26
C LEU A 418 -19.21 12.61 6.68
N GLU A 419 -19.97 12.06 7.64
CA GLU A 419 -19.92 12.50 9.04
C GLU A 419 -18.52 12.38 9.65
N ARG A 420 -17.83 11.26 9.39
CA ARG A 420 -16.43 11.00 9.81
C ARG A 420 -15.44 11.99 9.18
N THR A 421 -15.61 12.25 7.89
CA THR A 421 -14.82 13.26 7.15
C THR A 421 -14.99 14.65 7.77
N LEU A 422 -16.22 15.08 8.02
CA LEU A 422 -16.50 16.38 8.62
C LEU A 422 -16.03 16.47 10.08
N LEU A 423 -16.03 15.35 10.82
CA LEU A 423 -15.48 15.30 12.18
C LEU A 423 -13.96 15.49 12.18
N CYS A 424 -13.24 14.91 11.23
CA CYS A 424 -11.81 15.15 11.06
C CYS A 424 -11.52 16.64 10.78
N LEU A 425 -12.34 17.29 9.95
CA LEU A 425 -12.22 18.73 9.68
C LEU A 425 -12.43 19.56 10.95
N GLU A 426 -13.50 19.30 11.71
CA GLU A 426 -13.84 20.05 12.92
C GLU A 426 -12.80 19.85 14.03
N ARG A 427 -12.24 18.65 14.18
CA ARG A 427 -11.20 18.39 15.19
C ARG A 427 -9.88 19.08 14.88
N LEU A 428 -9.53 19.22 13.60
CA LEU A 428 -8.33 19.95 13.19
C LEU A 428 -8.56 21.47 13.17
N HIS A 429 -9.77 21.91 12.83
CA HIS A 429 -10.14 23.31 12.64
C HIS A 429 -11.45 23.66 13.38
N PRO A 430 -11.47 23.63 14.73
CA PRO A 430 -12.69 23.87 15.51
C PRO A 430 -13.25 25.29 15.33
N GLU A 431 -12.43 26.23 14.87
CA GLU A 431 -12.83 27.61 14.56
C GLU A 431 -12.78 27.88 13.05
N ALA A 432 -13.12 26.89 12.23
CA ALA A 432 -13.14 27.01 10.78
C ALA A 432 -13.93 28.25 10.31
N THR A 433 -13.26 29.10 9.52
CA THR A 433 -13.82 30.27 8.83
C THR A 433 -13.47 30.20 7.34
N GLY A 434 -13.94 31.17 6.54
CA GLY A 434 -13.62 31.25 5.11
C GLY A 434 -13.98 29.97 4.35
N VAL A 435 -13.05 29.50 3.51
CA VAL A 435 -13.21 28.26 2.72
C VAL A 435 -13.49 27.05 3.60
N ARG A 436 -12.82 26.92 4.76
CA ARG A 436 -13.01 25.76 5.64
C ARG A 436 -14.46 25.65 6.14
N ALA A 437 -15.13 26.78 6.35
CA ALA A 437 -16.53 26.81 6.75
C ALA A 437 -17.50 26.46 5.61
N LEU A 438 -17.06 26.51 4.35
CA LEU A 438 -17.85 26.14 3.17
C LEU A 438 -17.73 24.65 2.81
N ILE A 439 -16.64 23.98 3.20
CA ILE A 439 -16.40 22.56 2.91
C ILE A 439 -17.60 21.66 3.29
N PRO A 440 -18.25 21.80 4.47
CA PRO A 440 -19.43 20.99 4.80
C PRO A 440 -20.58 21.16 3.81
N GLY A 441 -20.81 22.39 3.31
CA GLY A 441 -21.85 22.66 2.32
C GLY A 441 -21.50 22.08 0.95
N LEU A 442 -20.23 22.19 0.53
CA LEU A 442 -19.74 21.58 -0.71
C LEU A 442 -19.84 20.05 -0.68
N LEU A 443 -19.59 19.43 0.47
CA LEU A 443 -19.69 17.98 0.68
C LEU A 443 -21.12 17.49 0.99
N SER A 444 -22.12 18.37 1.05
CA SER A 444 -23.50 17.96 1.34
C SER A 444 -23.99 16.93 0.33
N LEU A 445 -24.80 15.96 0.76
CA LEU A 445 -25.47 15.03 -0.15
C LEU A 445 -26.65 15.70 -0.89
N ASP A 446 -27.11 16.88 -0.44
CA ASP A 446 -28.12 17.69 -1.14
C ASP A 446 -27.47 18.58 -2.22
N PRO A 447 -27.81 18.39 -3.53
CA PRO A 447 -27.33 19.24 -4.63
C PRO A 447 -27.56 20.74 -4.45
N ALA A 448 -28.67 21.14 -3.82
CA ALA A 448 -29.01 22.55 -3.62
C ALA A 448 -28.07 23.21 -2.61
N GLU A 449 -27.72 22.50 -1.53
CA GLU A 449 -26.76 22.98 -0.54
C GLU A 449 -25.35 23.11 -1.14
N ARG A 450 -24.93 22.12 -1.95
CA ARG A 450 -23.64 22.18 -2.67
C ARG A 450 -23.55 23.39 -3.59
N THR A 451 -24.61 23.63 -4.36
CA THR A 451 -24.68 24.77 -5.28
C THR A 451 -24.61 26.10 -4.52
N ALA A 452 -25.35 26.22 -3.41
CA ALA A 452 -25.31 27.43 -2.58
C ALA A 452 -23.92 27.67 -1.96
N ALA A 453 -23.22 26.62 -1.54
CA ALA A 453 -21.86 26.70 -1.00
C ALA A 453 -20.84 27.11 -2.08
N PHE A 454 -20.96 26.58 -3.30
CA PHE A 454 -20.13 26.97 -4.43
C PHE A 454 -20.32 28.44 -4.82
N GLU A 455 -21.56 28.91 -4.88
CA GLU A 455 -21.85 30.33 -5.15
C GLU A 455 -21.30 31.25 -4.05
N ALA A 456 -21.38 30.82 -2.79
CA ALA A 456 -20.78 31.55 -1.67
C ALA A 456 -19.25 31.64 -1.81
N LEU A 457 -18.60 30.55 -2.24
CA LEU A 457 -17.16 30.52 -2.51
C LEU A 457 -16.78 31.51 -3.63
N ARG A 458 -17.51 31.50 -4.75
CA ARG A 458 -17.26 32.38 -5.91
C ARG A 458 -17.46 33.87 -5.61
N THR A 459 -18.42 34.19 -4.74
CA THR A 459 -18.80 35.58 -4.44
C THR A 459 -18.15 36.11 -3.17
N ASP A 460 -17.22 35.37 -2.57
CA ASP A 460 -16.56 35.67 -1.29
C ASP A 460 -17.56 36.05 -0.19
N ARG A 461 -18.70 35.34 -0.16
CA ARG A 461 -19.75 35.59 0.82
C ARG A 461 -19.42 34.90 2.14
N PRO A 462 -19.80 35.51 3.29
CA PRO A 462 -19.61 34.89 4.58
C PRO A 462 -20.34 33.54 4.64
N ALA A 463 -19.58 32.49 4.91
CA ALA A 463 -20.08 31.14 5.03
C ALA A 463 -21.05 31.02 6.21
N ARG A 464 -22.21 30.38 5.98
CA ARG A 464 -23.01 29.86 7.09
C ARG A 464 -22.41 28.53 7.52
N ARG A 465 -22.07 28.42 8.79
CA ARG A 465 -21.51 27.20 9.34
C ARG A 465 -22.54 26.06 9.26
N GLY A 466 -22.17 24.98 8.58
CA GLY A 466 -22.98 23.76 8.51
C GLY A 466 -23.13 23.07 9.87
N ARG A 467 -24.00 22.06 9.94
CA ARG A 467 -24.15 21.23 11.15
C ARG A 467 -22.81 20.58 11.50
N ARG A 468 -22.38 20.72 12.76
CA ARG A 468 -21.18 20.07 13.27
C ARG A 468 -21.48 18.62 13.64
N PRO A 469 -20.70 17.64 13.17
CA PRO A 469 -20.70 16.31 13.75
C PRO A 469 -20.16 16.39 15.18
N GLU A 470 -20.78 15.65 16.09
CA GLU A 470 -20.34 15.56 17.48
C GLU A 470 -19.26 14.47 17.60
N ALA A 471 -18.17 14.80 18.29
CA ALA A 471 -17.12 13.83 18.59
C ALA A 471 -17.65 12.79 19.58
N PRO A 472 -17.22 11.51 19.50
CA PRO A 472 -17.58 10.54 20.52
C PRO A 472 -16.95 10.96 21.86
N VAL A 473 -17.71 10.83 22.94
CA VAL A 473 -17.16 10.88 24.29
C VAL A 473 -16.66 9.49 24.63
N LEU A 474 -15.37 9.34 24.85
CA LEU A 474 -14.76 8.06 25.22
C LEU A 474 -15.06 7.74 26.69
N SER A 475 -16.21 7.14 26.96
CA SER A 475 -16.53 6.56 28.27
C SER A 475 -15.84 5.21 28.44
N ALA A 476 -15.74 4.74 29.68
CA ALA A 476 -15.27 3.39 29.98
C ALA A 476 -16.09 2.32 29.23
N ASP A 477 -17.42 2.44 29.23
CA ASP A 477 -18.31 1.50 28.51
C ASP A 477 -18.07 1.51 27.00
N LEU A 478 -17.79 2.68 26.41
CA LEU A 478 -17.48 2.78 24.99
C LEU A 478 -16.14 2.13 24.69
N LEU A 479 -15.11 2.40 25.50
CA LEU A 479 -13.78 1.81 25.33
C LEU A 479 -13.83 0.28 25.46
N GLU A 480 -14.58 -0.24 26.44
CA GLU A 480 -14.82 -1.69 26.60
C GLU A 480 -15.52 -2.29 25.37
N SER A 481 -16.56 -1.63 24.87
CA SER A 481 -17.28 -2.09 23.67
C SER A 481 -16.37 -2.12 22.43
N VAL A 482 -15.57 -1.06 22.25
CA VAL A 482 -14.57 -0.94 21.17
C VAL A 482 -13.53 -2.04 21.28
N LEU A 483 -12.99 -2.29 22.48
CA LEU A 483 -12.00 -3.33 22.74
C LEU A 483 -12.58 -4.70 22.40
N SER A 484 -13.71 -5.07 23.00
CA SER A 484 -14.39 -6.35 22.79
C SER A 484 -14.71 -6.61 21.31
N HIS A 485 -15.24 -5.61 20.60
CA HIS A 485 -15.50 -5.73 19.17
C HIS A 485 -14.21 -5.95 18.37
N THR A 486 -13.15 -5.18 18.67
CA THR A 486 -11.87 -5.26 17.96
C THR A 486 -11.18 -6.61 18.19
N VAL A 487 -11.31 -7.21 19.39
CA VAL A 487 -10.89 -8.60 19.66
C VAL A 487 -11.65 -9.56 18.76
N GLY A 488 -12.97 -9.43 18.66
CA GLY A 488 -13.81 -10.27 17.79
C GLY A 488 -13.39 -10.22 16.32
N GLU A 489 -13.10 -9.04 15.78
CA GLU A 489 -12.58 -8.87 14.42
C GLU A 489 -11.22 -9.54 14.23
N CYS A 490 -10.31 -9.41 15.21
CA CYS A 490 -9.00 -10.07 15.17
C CYS A 490 -9.11 -11.60 15.25
N VAL A 491 -10.03 -12.13 16.06
CA VAL A 491 -10.32 -13.57 16.13
C VAL A 491 -10.87 -14.09 14.81
N ALA A 492 -11.81 -13.36 14.19
CA ALA A 492 -12.36 -13.71 12.89
C ALA A 492 -11.27 -13.76 11.81
N ALA A 493 -10.40 -12.75 11.77
CA ALA A 493 -9.30 -12.70 10.81
C ALA A 493 -8.27 -13.82 11.04
N ALA A 494 -7.94 -14.15 12.29
CA ALA A 494 -7.03 -15.26 12.59
C ALA A 494 -7.58 -16.61 12.11
N ARG A 495 -8.88 -16.87 12.33
CA ARG A 495 -9.54 -18.09 11.85
C ARG A 495 -9.64 -18.13 10.33
N GLU A 496 -9.91 -16.99 9.69
CA GLU A 496 -9.89 -16.90 8.23
C GLU A 496 -8.51 -17.26 7.68
N MET A 497 -7.44 -16.67 8.23
CA MET A 497 -6.06 -17.02 7.84
C MET A 497 -5.76 -18.50 8.06
N ALA A 498 -6.08 -19.04 9.24
CA ALA A 498 -5.82 -20.43 9.59
C ALA A 498 -6.60 -21.43 8.71
N SER A 499 -7.74 -21.04 8.16
CA SER A 499 -8.53 -21.86 7.23
C SER A 499 -7.93 -21.97 5.82
N GLN A 500 -6.98 -21.09 5.47
CA GLN A 500 -6.39 -21.06 4.13
C GLN A 500 -5.34 -22.17 3.97
N PRO A 501 -5.31 -22.88 2.83
CA PRO A 501 -4.32 -23.92 2.58
C PRO A 501 -2.91 -23.34 2.53
N THR A 502 -1.97 -24.02 3.18
CA THR A 502 -0.54 -23.63 3.21
C THR A 502 0.21 -24.04 1.94
N GLY A 503 -0.24 -25.09 1.25
CA GLY A 503 0.34 -25.58 -0.01
C GLY A 503 -0.40 -25.10 -1.27
N GLY A 504 0.32 -24.99 -2.40
CA GLY A 504 -0.27 -24.72 -3.72
C GLY A 504 -0.60 -23.24 -4.02
N ARG A 505 -0.17 -22.30 -3.17
CA ARG A 505 -0.33 -20.86 -3.40
C ARG A 505 0.68 -20.32 -4.41
N SER A 506 0.32 -19.21 -5.08
CA SER A 506 1.22 -18.47 -5.99
C SER A 506 2.28 -17.65 -5.28
N GLU A 507 2.15 -17.45 -3.97
CA GLU A 507 3.12 -16.86 -3.07
C GLU A 507 2.94 -17.49 -1.67
N PRO A 508 4.01 -17.84 -0.95
CA PRO A 508 3.88 -18.29 0.43
C PRO A 508 3.26 -17.19 1.31
N PRO A 509 2.42 -17.54 2.30
CA PRO A 509 1.84 -16.56 3.21
C PRO A 509 2.90 -15.89 4.07
N LYS A 510 2.65 -14.63 4.44
CA LYS A 510 3.50 -13.87 5.37
C LYS A 510 3.26 -14.32 6.80
N THR A 511 4.33 -14.68 7.50
CA THR A 511 4.29 -15.14 8.90
C THR A 511 5.03 -14.22 9.87
N ASN A 512 5.53 -13.07 9.39
CA ASN A 512 6.25 -12.09 10.19
C ASN A 512 5.33 -11.20 11.04
N VAL A 513 5.91 -10.37 11.90
CA VAL A 513 5.17 -9.46 12.81
C VAL A 513 4.54 -8.30 12.05
N TYR A 514 5.25 -7.77 11.05
CA TYR A 514 4.86 -6.53 10.39
C TYR A 514 3.54 -6.66 9.64
N SER A 515 3.46 -7.67 8.78
CA SER A 515 2.36 -7.88 7.83
C SER A 515 1.75 -9.29 7.87
N GLY A 516 2.26 -10.16 8.75
CA GLY A 516 1.88 -11.57 8.79
C GLY A 516 1.16 -11.99 10.07
N SER A 517 1.06 -13.32 10.24
CA SER A 517 0.31 -13.95 11.34
C SER A 517 0.89 -13.72 12.73
N ALA A 518 2.21 -13.55 12.87
CA ALA A 518 2.85 -13.48 14.19
C ALA A 518 2.42 -12.27 15.01
N GLY A 519 2.20 -11.12 14.34
CA GLY A 519 1.74 -9.90 14.98
C GLY A 519 0.34 -10.05 15.59
N LEU A 520 -0.59 -10.55 14.78
CA LEU A 520 -1.97 -10.85 15.16
C LEU A 520 -2.03 -11.92 16.24
N GLY A 521 -1.30 -13.02 16.04
CA GLY A 521 -1.30 -14.16 16.94
C GLY A 521 -0.79 -13.81 18.32
N LEU A 522 0.31 -13.04 18.43
CA LEU A 522 0.83 -12.64 19.73
C LEU A 522 -0.17 -11.77 20.48
N GLU A 523 -0.80 -10.79 19.83
CA GLU A 523 -1.81 -9.94 20.48
C GLU A 523 -2.99 -10.78 20.97
N LEU A 524 -3.50 -11.75 20.19
CA LEU A 524 -4.61 -12.61 20.59
C LEU A 524 -4.34 -13.43 21.86
N LEU A 525 -3.09 -13.77 22.15
CA LEU A 525 -2.73 -14.50 23.38
C LEU A 525 -2.90 -13.64 24.66
N HIS A 526 -3.14 -12.34 24.53
CA HIS A 526 -3.44 -11.45 25.66
C HIS A 526 -4.94 -11.38 25.99
N HIS A 527 -5.81 -11.94 25.15
CA HIS A 527 -7.26 -11.86 25.30
C HIS A 527 -7.85 -13.24 25.57
N PRO A 528 -8.60 -13.46 26.66
CA PRO A 528 -9.19 -14.77 26.97
C PRO A 528 -9.95 -15.40 25.80
N GLU A 529 -10.75 -14.62 25.08
CA GLU A 529 -11.54 -15.02 23.91
C GLU A 529 -10.68 -15.27 22.67
N GLY A 530 -9.45 -14.73 22.65
CA GLY A 530 -8.50 -14.82 21.55
C GLY A 530 -7.52 -15.99 21.66
N ILE A 531 -7.31 -16.56 22.85
CA ILE A 531 -6.27 -17.58 23.10
C ILE A 531 -6.38 -18.76 22.13
N ASP A 532 -7.58 -19.34 21.96
CA ASP A 532 -7.78 -20.50 21.08
C ASP A 532 -7.44 -20.20 19.63
N ALA A 533 -7.88 -19.03 19.13
CA ALA A 533 -7.59 -18.59 17.77
C ALA A 533 -6.09 -18.26 17.60
N GLY A 534 -5.44 -17.73 18.63
CA GLY A 534 -3.99 -17.51 18.65
C GLY A 534 -3.20 -18.82 18.57
N ILE A 535 -3.62 -19.86 19.28
CA ILE A 535 -2.99 -21.20 19.23
C ILE A 535 -3.23 -21.87 17.87
N GLU A 536 -4.44 -21.79 17.33
CA GLU A 536 -4.76 -22.27 15.98
C GLU A 536 -3.88 -21.59 14.93
N LEU A 537 -3.76 -20.26 15.01
CA LEU A 537 -2.90 -19.49 14.12
C LEU A 537 -1.42 -19.82 14.30
N ALA A 538 -0.96 -20.19 15.51
CA ALA A 538 0.40 -20.65 15.74
C ALA A 538 0.70 -21.97 15.02
N ARG A 539 -0.23 -22.94 15.06
CA ARG A 539 -0.12 -24.21 14.30
C ARG A 539 -0.05 -23.94 12.81
N TRP A 540 -0.97 -23.13 12.30
CA TRP A 540 -0.96 -22.73 10.89
C TRP A 540 0.34 -22.01 10.51
N THR A 541 0.85 -21.13 11.37
CA THR A 541 2.09 -20.38 11.15
C THR A 541 3.29 -21.31 11.00
N ILE A 542 3.36 -22.39 11.78
CA ILE A 542 4.43 -23.40 11.67
C ILE A 542 4.34 -24.15 10.34
N GLU A 543 3.14 -24.56 9.93
CA GLU A 543 2.91 -25.24 8.64
C GLU A 543 3.18 -24.32 7.44
N ALA A 544 2.85 -23.05 7.58
CA ALA A 544 3.00 -22.00 6.58
C ALA A 544 4.44 -21.51 6.44
N THR A 545 5.24 -21.56 7.52
CA THR A 545 6.61 -21.04 7.53
C THR A 545 7.56 -22.04 6.88
N PRO A 546 8.27 -21.66 5.81
CA PRO A 546 9.25 -22.54 5.19
C PRO A 546 10.42 -22.81 6.15
N PRO A 547 10.94 -24.07 6.24
CA PRO A 547 11.93 -24.47 7.24
C PRO A 547 13.23 -23.63 7.27
N THR A 548 13.63 -23.05 6.14
CA THR A 548 14.78 -22.14 6.00
C THR A 548 14.57 -21.26 4.76
N ARG A 549 14.47 -19.92 4.93
CA ARG A 549 14.55 -18.87 3.87
C ARG A 549 14.11 -17.45 4.30
N LEU A 550 13.41 -17.27 5.41
CA LEU A 550 13.04 -15.93 5.91
C LEU A 550 14.24 -15.22 6.56
N PRO A 551 14.31 -13.88 6.51
CA PRO A 551 15.35 -13.11 7.20
C PRO A 551 15.28 -13.33 8.72
N ALA A 552 16.40 -13.11 9.41
CA ALA A 552 16.46 -13.19 10.88
C ALA A 552 15.75 -12.03 11.58
N ALA A 553 15.36 -10.99 10.85
CA ALA A 553 14.78 -9.75 11.35
C ALA A 553 13.67 -9.91 12.41
N MET A 554 13.52 -8.88 13.25
CA MET A 554 12.48 -8.83 14.29
C MET A 554 11.09 -8.68 13.69
N TYR A 555 10.85 -7.66 12.88
CA TYR A 555 9.50 -7.36 12.40
C TYR A 555 9.17 -8.05 11.08
N PHE A 556 10.15 -8.20 10.21
CA PHE A 556 10.00 -8.80 8.89
C PHE A 556 10.46 -10.25 8.80
N GLY A 557 11.02 -10.79 9.89
CA GLY A 557 11.71 -12.06 9.89
C GLY A 557 11.32 -13.02 11.01
N ARG A 558 12.10 -14.09 11.14
CA ARG A 558 11.83 -15.22 12.04
C ARG A 558 11.95 -14.88 13.52
N THR A 559 12.75 -13.90 13.94
CA THR A 559 12.90 -13.63 15.37
C THR A 559 11.57 -13.20 16.00
N GLY A 560 10.80 -12.32 15.35
CA GLY A 560 9.47 -11.96 15.84
C GLY A 560 8.45 -13.08 15.73
N THR A 561 8.49 -13.86 14.63
CA THR A 561 7.67 -15.08 14.49
C THR A 561 7.94 -16.05 15.64
N GLU A 562 9.20 -16.23 16.03
CA GLU A 562 9.58 -17.14 17.10
C GLU A 562 9.10 -16.67 18.47
N ILE A 563 9.08 -15.35 18.73
CA ILE A 563 8.51 -14.81 19.97
C ILE A 563 7.04 -15.19 20.11
N PHE A 564 6.28 -15.09 19.02
CA PHE A 564 4.89 -15.53 19.01
C PHE A 564 4.78 -17.04 19.29
N LEU A 565 5.53 -17.88 18.56
CA LEU A 565 5.47 -19.33 18.72
C LEU A 565 5.91 -19.79 20.12
N ALA A 566 6.97 -19.20 20.67
CA ALA A 566 7.45 -19.45 22.03
C ALA A 566 6.42 -19.06 23.08
N THR A 567 5.70 -17.96 22.86
CA THR A 567 4.63 -17.52 23.76
C THR A 567 3.44 -18.48 23.68
N ALA A 568 3.03 -18.90 22.48
CA ALA A 568 1.97 -19.89 22.29
C ALA A 568 2.30 -21.23 22.95
N ARG A 569 3.56 -21.69 22.87
CA ARG A 569 4.06 -22.92 23.53
C ARG A 569 3.87 -22.94 25.05
N ARG A 570 3.81 -21.78 25.70
CA ARG A 570 3.55 -21.70 27.15
C ARG A 570 2.13 -22.12 27.51
N THR A 571 1.19 -22.00 26.56
CA THR A 571 -0.21 -22.40 26.71
C THR A 571 -0.48 -23.77 26.03
N ALA A 572 0.14 -24.03 24.88
CA ALA A 572 0.01 -25.26 24.10
C ALA A 572 1.37 -25.96 23.91
N ALA A 573 1.72 -26.85 24.86
CA ALA A 573 3.02 -27.51 24.90
C ALA A 573 3.26 -28.54 23.77
N ASP A 574 2.24 -28.85 22.96
CA ASP A 574 2.32 -29.73 21.79
C ASP A 574 2.96 -29.06 20.56
N LEU A 575 3.09 -27.73 20.56
CA LEU A 575 3.70 -27.00 19.46
C LEU A 575 5.21 -27.29 19.37
N PRO A 576 5.73 -27.65 18.18
CA PRO A 576 7.15 -27.96 18.00
C PRO A 576 8.06 -26.75 18.22
N MET A 577 9.31 -27.05 18.59
CA MET A 577 10.39 -26.07 18.60
C MET A 577 10.82 -25.75 17.17
N SER A 578 11.07 -24.47 16.90
CA SER A 578 11.66 -24.06 15.62
C SER A 578 13.17 -24.31 15.61
N GLU A 579 13.71 -24.54 14.41
CA GLU A 579 15.16 -24.53 14.23
C GLU A 579 15.76 -23.13 14.49
N PRO A 580 16.99 -23.04 15.03
CA PRO A 580 17.70 -21.78 15.19
C PRO A 580 17.86 -21.03 13.85
N VAL A 581 17.74 -19.71 13.90
CA VAL A 581 17.90 -18.84 12.73
C VAL A 581 19.37 -18.45 12.58
N ASP A 582 19.90 -18.50 11.35
CA ASP A 582 21.23 -17.97 11.05
C ASP A 582 21.21 -16.44 11.06
N LEU A 583 22.15 -15.84 11.77
CA LEU A 583 22.31 -14.38 11.86
C LEU A 583 22.91 -13.88 10.54
N GLY A 584 22.04 -13.68 9.55
CA GLY A 584 22.35 -13.14 8.22
C GLY A 584 22.92 -11.72 8.21
N ASP A 585 22.51 -10.92 7.22
CA ASP A 585 23.19 -9.68 6.80
C ASP A 585 23.24 -8.54 7.84
N GLU A 586 24.10 -7.56 7.56
CA GLU A 586 24.78 -6.63 8.45
C GLU A 586 23.99 -5.36 8.86
N ARG A 587 22.67 -5.26 8.68
CA ARG A 587 21.94 -4.02 9.01
C ARG A 587 21.95 -3.74 10.53
N ALA A 588 22.13 -2.48 10.91
CA ALA A 588 22.20 -2.09 12.32
C ALA A 588 20.83 -1.96 13.01
N ASP A 589 19.77 -1.70 12.25
CA ASP A 589 18.50 -1.17 12.76
C ASP A 589 17.64 -2.14 13.60
N TYR A 590 16.50 -1.66 14.10
CA TYR A 590 15.60 -2.40 14.99
C TYR A 590 14.57 -3.27 14.26
N ILE A 591 14.27 -2.97 13.00
CA ILE A 591 13.14 -3.60 12.29
C ILE A 591 13.62 -4.76 11.39
N HIS A 592 14.72 -4.56 10.68
CA HIS A 592 15.43 -5.49 9.81
C HIS A 592 16.71 -6.03 10.46
N GLY A 593 17.39 -5.20 11.25
CA GLY A 593 18.78 -5.39 11.64
C GLY A 593 19.06 -6.07 12.98
N VAL A 594 20.35 -6.12 13.32
CA VAL A 594 20.89 -6.82 14.49
C VAL A 594 20.41 -6.25 15.83
N ALA A 595 20.04 -4.97 15.91
CA ALA A 595 19.48 -4.41 17.14
C ALA A 595 18.11 -5.04 17.45
N GLY A 596 17.26 -5.18 16.42
CA GLY A 596 15.97 -5.85 16.53
C GLY A 596 16.11 -7.33 16.87
N ILE A 597 17.01 -8.01 16.17
CA ILE A 597 17.29 -9.43 16.40
C ILE A 597 17.76 -9.64 17.84
N GLY A 598 18.75 -8.85 18.30
CA GLY A 598 19.26 -8.93 19.65
C GLY A 598 18.17 -8.66 20.70
N ALA A 599 17.36 -7.62 20.50
CA ALA A 599 16.24 -7.28 21.38
C ALA A 599 15.21 -8.42 21.44
N GLY A 600 14.85 -9.02 20.30
CA GLY A 600 13.96 -10.16 20.25
C GLY A 600 14.53 -11.39 20.96
N HIS A 601 15.84 -11.62 20.91
CA HIS A 601 16.50 -12.69 21.65
C HIS A 601 16.57 -12.44 23.17
N LEU A 602 16.58 -11.18 23.62
CA LEU A 602 16.37 -10.87 25.05
C LEU A 602 14.95 -11.25 25.49
N VAL A 603 13.94 -10.97 24.67
CA VAL A 603 12.55 -11.38 24.91
C VAL A 603 12.43 -12.91 24.92
N LEU A 604 12.97 -13.60 23.90
CA LEU A 604 12.97 -15.07 23.84
C LEU A 604 13.65 -15.69 25.05
N HIS A 605 14.75 -15.13 25.53
CA HIS A 605 15.40 -15.60 26.75
C HIS A 605 14.49 -15.47 27.99
N ALA A 606 13.63 -14.45 28.06
CA ALA A 606 12.65 -14.31 29.15
C ALA A 606 11.46 -15.28 29.02
N VAL A 607 11.04 -15.59 27.79
CA VAL A 607 9.93 -16.51 27.50
C VAL A 607 10.37 -17.98 27.65
N GLU A 608 11.53 -18.34 27.09
CA GLU A 608 12.14 -19.69 27.02
C GLU A 608 13.66 -19.64 27.32
N PRO A 609 14.10 -19.67 28.60
CA PRO A 609 15.50 -19.46 28.97
C PRO A 609 16.52 -20.48 28.43
N ALA A 610 16.08 -21.65 27.98
CA ALA A 610 16.94 -22.79 27.62
C ALA A 610 17.56 -22.73 26.21
N GLY A 611 17.20 -21.74 25.37
CA GLY A 611 17.49 -21.74 23.93
C GLY A 611 18.80 -21.10 23.46
N GLY A 612 19.75 -20.77 24.35
CA GLY A 612 20.99 -20.09 23.96
C GLY A 612 20.79 -18.65 23.43
N HIS A 613 19.60 -18.06 23.64
CA HIS A 613 19.24 -16.74 23.09
C HIS A 613 20.16 -15.60 23.57
N LEU A 614 20.69 -15.67 24.81
CA LEU A 614 21.66 -14.68 25.28
C LEU A 614 22.94 -14.65 24.45
N ALA A 615 23.40 -15.79 23.91
CA ALA A 615 24.58 -15.83 23.04
C ALA A 615 24.32 -15.15 21.70
N VAL A 616 23.08 -15.23 21.19
CA VAL A 616 22.67 -14.49 19.99
C VAL A 616 22.61 -12.99 20.26
N ALA A 617 22.01 -12.59 21.39
CA ALA A 617 21.98 -11.18 21.80
C ALA A 617 23.39 -10.60 21.99
N ASP A 618 24.31 -11.38 22.58
CA ASP A 618 25.73 -11.05 22.73
C ASP A 618 26.41 -10.79 21.37
N GLU A 619 26.22 -11.70 20.41
CA GLU A 619 26.78 -11.54 19.07
C GLU A 619 26.21 -10.30 18.36
N CYS A 620 24.92 -10.00 18.50
CA CYS A 620 24.31 -8.79 17.98
C CYS A 620 24.90 -7.51 18.60
N ALA A 621 25.04 -7.47 19.93
CA ALA A 621 25.67 -6.35 20.63
C ALA A 621 27.12 -6.16 20.19
N ARG A 622 27.89 -7.25 20.09
CA ARG A 622 29.28 -7.25 19.61
C ARG A 622 29.39 -6.70 18.18
N ARG A 623 28.49 -7.05 17.27
CA ARG A 623 28.48 -6.52 15.88
C ARG A 623 28.27 -5.00 15.87
N LEU A 624 27.32 -4.48 16.65
CA LEU A 624 27.08 -3.05 16.79
C LEU A 624 28.26 -2.30 17.41
N LEU A 625 28.85 -2.85 18.47
CA LEU A 625 29.98 -2.25 19.17
C LEU A 625 31.26 -2.21 18.31
N THR A 626 31.45 -3.20 17.45
CA THR A 626 32.62 -3.28 16.55
C THR A 626 32.43 -2.57 15.22
N GLY A 627 31.26 -1.97 14.97
CA GLY A 627 30.96 -1.27 13.71
C GLY A 627 30.92 -2.21 12.49
N ARG A 628 30.67 -3.51 12.69
CA ARG A 628 30.54 -4.50 11.61
C ARG A 628 29.11 -4.55 11.08
N THR A 629 28.49 -3.39 10.97
CA THR A 629 27.11 -3.22 10.53
C THR A 629 27.03 -2.11 9.50
N ARG A 630 26.10 -2.21 8.55
CA ARG A 630 25.78 -1.17 7.58
C ARG A 630 24.63 -0.32 8.09
N GLU A 631 24.64 0.95 7.69
CA GLU A 631 23.53 1.87 7.92
C GLU A 631 22.42 1.63 6.89
N THR A 632 21.21 2.08 7.20
CA THR A 632 20.02 1.87 6.38
C THR A 632 20.11 2.69 5.08
N GLU A 633 20.22 2.03 3.92
CA GLU A 633 20.32 2.71 2.60
C GLU A 633 18.94 2.97 1.93
N ASP A 634 17.86 2.39 2.44
CA ASP A 634 16.58 2.24 1.71
C ASP A 634 15.60 3.41 1.83
N ALA A 635 15.94 4.50 2.52
CA ALA A 635 14.98 5.58 2.73
C ALA A 635 15.48 6.92 2.18
N VAL A 636 14.63 7.54 1.37
CA VAL A 636 14.85 8.88 0.83
C VAL A 636 14.92 9.85 2.02
N PRO A 637 16.03 10.58 2.20
CA PRO A 637 16.15 11.56 3.28
C PRO A 637 14.99 12.55 3.19
N ALA A 638 14.22 12.67 4.28
CA ALA A 638 13.25 13.75 4.40
C ALA A 638 13.99 15.07 4.64
N ALA A 639 13.44 16.17 4.13
CA ALA A 639 14.05 17.47 4.36
C ALA A 639 13.99 17.81 5.87
N PRO A 640 15.08 18.29 6.50
CA PRO A 640 15.16 18.50 7.96
C PRO A 640 14.02 19.37 8.53
N GLU A 641 13.54 20.33 7.74
CA GLU A 641 12.43 21.22 8.07
C GLU A 641 11.07 20.52 8.27
N THR A 642 10.95 19.24 7.89
CA THR A 642 9.71 18.45 8.03
C THR A 642 9.54 17.79 9.39
N GLY A 643 10.63 17.70 10.18
CA GLY A 643 10.69 17.01 11.47
C GLY A 643 10.71 15.48 11.39
N VAL A 644 10.72 14.89 10.19
CA VAL A 644 10.88 13.44 10.01
C VAL A 644 12.36 13.10 10.19
N ALA A 645 12.65 12.15 11.09
CA ALA A 645 14.00 11.82 11.52
C ALA A 645 14.25 10.32 11.36
N LEU A 646 14.55 9.90 10.13
CA LEU A 646 14.83 8.49 9.82
C LEU A 646 16.04 7.97 10.61
N GLU A 647 17.16 8.71 10.60
CA GLU A 647 18.42 8.32 11.24
C GLU A 647 18.34 8.33 12.77
N ALA A 648 17.40 9.08 13.34
CA ALA A 648 17.16 9.12 14.78
C ALA A 648 16.03 8.18 15.24
N GLY A 649 15.10 7.84 14.34
CA GLY A 649 13.88 7.10 14.65
C GLY A 649 14.10 5.71 15.25
N PHE A 650 13.05 5.12 15.82
CA PHE A 650 13.19 3.85 16.54
C PHE A 650 13.35 2.65 15.62
N ALA A 651 12.65 2.63 14.48
CA ALA A 651 12.69 1.47 13.58
C ALA A 651 14.02 1.36 12.83
N HIS A 652 14.47 2.47 12.24
CA HIS A 652 15.61 2.50 11.31
C HIS A 652 16.86 3.21 11.87
N GLY A 653 16.73 3.88 13.02
CA GLY A 653 17.70 4.86 13.48
C GLY A 653 18.30 4.57 14.85
N SER A 654 19.01 5.58 15.36
CA SER A 654 19.83 5.49 16.57
C SER A 654 19.01 5.20 17.83
N ALA A 655 17.75 5.62 17.91
CA ALA A 655 16.90 5.37 19.08
C ALA A 655 16.70 3.87 19.36
N GLY A 656 16.39 3.08 18.33
CA GLY A 656 16.21 1.62 18.48
C GLY A 656 17.52 0.91 18.83
N ILE A 657 18.63 1.34 18.22
CA ILE A 657 19.97 0.80 18.52
C ILE A 657 20.37 1.10 19.96
N ALA A 658 20.21 2.35 20.40
CA ALA A 658 20.51 2.77 21.77
C ALA A 658 19.65 2.01 22.79
N HIS A 659 18.36 1.83 22.48
CA HIS A 659 17.43 1.08 23.31
C HIS A 659 17.86 -0.38 23.48
N PHE A 660 18.23 -1.06 22.39
CA PHE A 660 18.74 -2.44 22.47
C PHE A 660 20.02 -2.54 23.32
N LEU A 661 21.01 -1.69 23.07
CA LEU A 661 22.28 -1.72 23.81
C LEU A 661 22.07 -1.48 25.32
N LEU A 662 21.16 -0.56 25.67
CA LEU A 662 20.77 -0.32 27.05
C LEU A 662 20.10 -1.56 27.68
N SER A 663 19.11 -2.15 27.01
CA SER A 663 18.44 -3.37 27.50
C SER A 663 19.41 -4.55 27.62
N TYR A 664 20.35 -4.70 26.68
CA TYR A 664 21.39 -5.72 26.74
C TYR A 664 22.31 -5.51 27.94
N HIS A 665 22.77 -4.28 28.19
CA HIS A 665 23.53 -3.93 29.39
C HIS A 665 22.75 -4.26 30.67
N GLN A 666 21.49 -3.85 30.77
CA GLN A 666 20.65 -4.12 31.95
C GLN A 666 20.52 -5.62 32.25
N ARG A 667 20.61 -6.47 31.22
CA ARG A 667 20.51 -7.92 31.35
C ARG A 667 21.85 -8.60 31.66
N THR A 668 22.96 -8.06 31.18
CA THR A 668 24.29 -8.72 31.19
C THR A 668 25.32 -8.05 32.09
N GLY A 669 25.14 -6.77 32.39
CA GLY A 669 26.13 -5.91 33.06
C GLY A 669 27.29 -5.47 32.17
N ASP A 670 27.20 -5.60 30.84
CA ASP A 670 28.29 -5.23 29.92
C ASP A 670 28.53 -3.69 29.92
N PRO A 671 29.69 -3.20 30.39
CA PRO A 671 29.98 -1.76 30.47
C PRO A 671 30.23 -1.11 29.10
N ALA A 672 30.71 -1.86 28.09
CA ALA A 672 30.92 -1.32 26.74
C ALA A 672 29.59 -1.05 26.04
N ALA A 673 28.59 -1.90 26.28
CA ALA A 673 27.23 -1.67 25.82
C ALA A 673 26.61 -0.43 26.49
N GLU A 674 26.82 -0.23 27.79
CA GLU A 674 26.35 0.96 28.51
C GLU A 674 26.98 2.25 27.96
N GLU A 675 28.31 2.27 27.78
CA GLU A 675 29.02 3.43 27.24
C GLU A 675 28.52 3.79 25.83
N ALA A 676 28.35 2.79 24.97
CA ALA A 676 27.83 2.98 23.62
C ALA A 676 26.37 3.47 23.63
N ALA A 677 25.52 2.95 24.51
CA ALA A 677 24.15 3.41 24.68
C ALA A 677 24.13 4.88 25.16
N ALA A 678 24.89 5.21 26.20
CA ALA A 678 24.96 6.57 26.76
C ALA A 678 25.38 7.60 25.70
N LYS A 679 26.40 7.28 24.88
CA LYS A 679 26.83 8.16 23.79
C LYS A 679 25.71 8.40 22.76
N ARG A 680 24.95 7.37 22.40
CA ARG A 680 23.84 7.48 21.46
C ARG A 680 22.67 8.28 22.03
N PHE A 681 22.32 8.05 23.30
CA PHE A 681 21.26 8.81 23.97
C PHE A 681 21.60 10.29 24.13
N ALA A 682 22.86 10.63 24.42
CA ALA A 682 23.30 12.02 24.47
C ALA A 682 23.10 12.74 23.12
N ALA A 683 23.51 12.11 22.01
CA ALA A 683 23.30 12.65 20.67
C ALA A 683 21.80 12.74 20.31
N LEU A 684 21.04 11.70 20.64
CA LEU A 684 19.59 11.67 20.41
C LEU A 684 18.85 12.77 21.18
N ALA A 685 19.28 13.07 22.40
CA ALA A 685 18.69 14.13 23.21
C ALA A 685 19.02 15.53 22.68
N ASP A 686 20.20 15.74 22.09
CA ASP A 686 20.52 16.99 21.40
C ASP A 686 19.64 17.18 20.16
N GLU A 687 19.46 16.11 19.37
CA GLU A 687 18.62 16.14 18.16
C GLU A 687 17.13 16.33 18.49
N ALA A 688 16.63 15.67 19.55
CA ALA A 688 15.25 15.77 20.00
C ALA A 688 14.81 17.22 20.29
N VAL A 689 15.71 18.08 20.79
CA VAL A 689 15.44 19.51 21.02
C VAL A 689 14.99 20.20 19.73
N GLU A 690 15.73 19.99 18.65
CA GLU A 690 15.45 20.61 17.35
C GLU A 690 14.23 19.99 16.66
N LEU A 691 14.03 18.68 16.80
CA LEU A 691 12.84 17.99 16.30
C LEU A 691 11.56 18.49 16.97
N ILE A 692 11.55 18.59 18.30
CA ILE A 692 10.41 19.12 19.08
C ILE A 692 10.12 20.56 18.67
N ARG A 693 11.15 21.39 18.51
CA ARG A 693 11.01 22.78 18.03
C ARG A 693 10.36 22.83 16.65
N THR A 694 10.80 21.98 15.73
CA THR A 694 10.28 21.88 14.36
C THR A 694 8.82 21.40 14.34
N MET A 695 8.50 20.38 15.13
CA MET A 695 7.15 19.81 15.25
C MET A 695 6.11 20.82 15.78
N ARG A 696 6.53 21.73 16.66
CA ARG A 696 5.67 22.83 17.15
C ARG A 696 5.44 23.92 16.09
N GLY A 697 6.18 23.89 14.97
CA GLY A 697 6.05 24.80 13.84
C GLY A 697 5.06 24.34 12.77
N ARG A 698 4.80 25.21 11.79
CA ARG A 698 3.90 24.94 10.66
C ARG A 698 4.39 23.93 9.60
N PRO A 699 5.70 23.71 9.33
CA PRO A 699 6.13 22.76 8.30
C PRO A 699 6.15 21.30 8.77
N ALA A 700 5.81 21.04 10.04
CA ALA A 700 5.83 19.71 10.61
C ALA A 700 4.89 18.75 9.88
N ARG A 701 5.43 17.62 9.42
CA ARG A 701 4.61 16.56 8.81
C ARG A 701 4.09 15.61 9.88
N PRO A 702 2.90 15.00 9.71
CA PRO A 702 2.38 14.01 10.67
C PRO A 702 3.33 12.83 10.90
N MET A 703 4.10 12.45 9.87
CA MET A 703 5.12 11.40 9.96
C MET A 703 6.22 11.70 11.00
N ALA A 704 6.47 12.97 11.32
CA ALA A 704 7.41 13.38 12.38
C ALA A 704 6.98 12.90 13.77
N ALA A 705 5.70 12.57 13.98
CA ALA A 705 5.20 12.00 15.23
C ALA A 705 5.17 10.46 15.22
N SER A 706 5.53 9.80 14.11
CA SER A 706 5.50 8.34 14.01
C SER A 706 6.46 7.64 14.98
N TRP A 707 6.23 6.35 15.22
CA TRP A 707 7.16 5.52 15.98
C TRP A 707 8.42 5.18 15.16
N CYS A 708 8.23 4.84 13.88
CA CYS A 708 9.31 4.32 13.05
C CYS A 708 10.38 5.37 12.71
N GLN A 709 9.97 6.61 12.40
CA GLN A 709 10.84 7.67 11.87
C GLN A 709 10.57 9.03 12.55
N GLY A 710 10.08 9.00 13.80
CA GLY A 710 9.59 10.20 14.45
C GLY A 710 9.69 10.17 15.97
N MET A 711 9.13 11.22 16.55
CA MET A 711 9.30 11.59 17.94
C MET A 711 8.62 10.63 18.92
N SER A 712 7.60 9.87 18.51
CA SER A 712 6.98 8.86 19.39
C SER A 712 8.01 7.80 19.80
N GLY A 713 8.73 7.24 18.81
CA GLY A 713 9.77 6.24 19.06
C GLY A 713 10.96 6.82 19.83
N ILE A 714 11.38 8.03 19.48
CA ILE A 714 12.45 8.75 20.20
C ILE A 714 12.05 9.02 21.66
N SER A 715 10.80 9.41 21.91
CA SER A 715 10.30 9.68 23.27
C SER A 715 10.29 8.42 24.13
N SER A 716 9.86 7.28 23.60
CA SER A 716 9.94 5.99 24.31
C SER A 716 11.40 5.61 24.63
N ALA A 717 12.34 5.85 23.71
CA ALA A 717 13.75 5.57 23.95
C ALA A 717 14.35 6.50 25.03
N LEU A 718 14.08 7.81 24.95
CA LEU A 718 14.51 8.78 25.97
C LEU A 718 13.92 8.48 27.35
N LEU A 719 12.68 7.99 27.40
CA LEU A 719 12.06 7.56 28.66
C LEU A 719 12.80 6.36 29.28
N ALA A 720 13.23 5.39 28.46
CA ALA A 720 14.04 4.26 28.94
C ALA A 720 15.38 4.74 29.51
N ALA A 721 16.04 5.68 28.84
CA ALA A 721 17.26 6.32 29.31
C ALA A 721 17.06 7.08 30.63
N ALA A 722 15.98 7.86 30.73
CA ALA A 722 15.64 8.61 31.93
C ALA A 722 15.48 7.70 33.15
N ARG A 723 14.80 6.55 32.98
CA ARG A 723 14.60 5.57 34.07
C ARG A 723 15.89 4.86 34.49
N HIS A 724 16.80 4.60 33.56
CA HIS A 724 18.06 3.91 33.86
C HIS A 724 19.06 4.82 34.58
N TRP A 725 19.22 6.06 34.10
CA TRP A 725 20.20 7.01 34.65
C TRP A 725 19.63 8.00 35.67
N ASP A 726 18.32 7.96 35.95
CA ASP A 726 17.63 8.94 36.81
C ASP A 726 17.89 10.39 36.34
N ASP A 727 17.78 10.62 35.03
CA ASP A 727 18.14 11.88 34.37
C ASP A 727 16.90 12.71 33.97
N ASP A 728 16.70 13.82 34.69
CA ASP A 728 15.61 14.78 34.47
C ASP A 728 15.60 15.37 33.05
N ARG A 729 16.75 15.50 32.39
CA ARG A 729 16.83 16.04 31.03
C ARG A 729 16.17 15.10 30.05
N TYR A 730 16.48 13.80 30.11
CA TYR A 730 15.86 12.81 29.23
C TYR A 730 14.35 12.70 29.50
N LEU A 731 13.94 12.75 30.77
CA LEU A 731 12.53 12.72 31.12
C LEU A 731 11.78 13.95 30.56
N ALA A 732 12.35 15.15 30.73
CA ALA A 732 11.75 16.38 30.21
C ALA A 732 11.60 16.35 28.68
N LEU A 733 12.61 15.87 27.96
CA LEU A 733 12.54 15.72 26.50
C LEU A 733 11.52 14.67 26.07
N ALA A 734 11.42 13.54 26.77
CA ALA A 734 10.41 12.53 26.49
C ALA A 734 8.98 13.08 26.67
N LYS A 735 8.73 13.82 27.78
CA LYS A 735 7.45 14.50 28.03
C LYS A 735 7.12 15.52 26.93
N ASP A 736 8.09 16.35 26.56
CA ASP A 736 7.91 17.37 25.53
C ASP A 736 7.72 16.79 24.12
N GLY A 737 8.39 15.67 23.82
CA GLY A 737 8.20 14.87 22.62
C GLY A 737 6.80 14.27 22.55
N GLY A 738 6.30 13.70 23.65
CA GLY A 738 4.91 13.21 23.76
C GLY A 738 3.88 14.30 23.48
N ARG A 739 4.04 15.50 24.07
CA ARG A 739 3.18 16.66 23.80
C ARG A 739 3.24 17.11 22.33
N ALA A 740 4.43 17.10 21.73
CA ALA A 740 4.60 17.43 20.32
C ALA A 740 3.89 16.42 19.41
N CYS A 741 3.95 15.12 19.73
CA CYS A 741 3.19 14.08 19.02
C CYS A 741 1.68 14.32 19.12
N LEU A 742 1.18 14.59 20.32
CA LEU A 742 -0.25 14.89 20.54
C LEU A 742 -0.71 16.11 19.72
N GLY A 743 0.12 17.16 19.63
CA GLY A 743 -0.16 18.34 18.80
C GLY A 743 -0.30 18.05 17.30
N LEU A 744 0.25 16.94 16.80
CA LEU A 744 0.13 16.51 15.40
C LEU A 744 -0.91 15.40 15.19
N ALA A 745 -1.48 14.81 16.25
CA ALA A 745 -2.39 13.67 16.17
C ALA A 745 -3.61 13.92 15.28
N ALA A 746 -4.19 15.13 15.34
CA ALA A 746 -5.32 15.50 14.49
C ALA A 746 -4.99 15.44 12.98
N GLN A 747 -3.72 15.55 12.60
CA GLN A 747 -3.22 15.53 11.22
C GLN A 747 -2.74 14.14 10.79
N ALA A 748 -2.61 13.18 11.71
CA ALA A 748 -2.20 11.82 11.36
C ALA A 748 -3.24 11.15 10.45
N TRP A 749 -2.80 10.67 9.30
CA TRP A 749 -3.70 10.08 8.30
C TRP A 749 -4.04 8.62 8.56
N VAL A 750 -3.15 7.84 9.18
CA VAL A 750 -3.32 6.40 9.44
C VAL A 750 -3.47 6.13 10.94
N VAL A 751 -4.22 5.09 11.29
CA VAL A 751 -4.51 4.70 12.68
C VAL A 751 -3.55 3.66 13.25
N SER A 752 -2.69 3.08 12.41
CA SER A 752 -1.85 1.90 12.69
C SER A 752 -0.67 2.17 13.64
N GLN A 753 0.05 1.10 14.05
CA GLN A 753 1.16 1.15 15.00
C GLN A 753 2.42 1.81 14.46
N CYS A 754 2.87 1.44 13.25
CA CYS A 754 4.19 1.85 12.76
C CYS A 754 4.27 3.35 12.47
N CYS A 755 3.33 3.86 11.67
CA CYS A 755 3.31 5.24 11.18
C CYS A 755 2.16 6.10 11.75
N GLY A 756 1.30 5.51 12.58
CA GLY A 756 -0.03 6.07 12.86
C GLY A 756 -0.30 6.39 14.32
N LEU A 757 -1.59 6.65 14.57
CA LEU A 757 -2.12 7.08 15.86
C LEU A 757 -1.86 6.09 16.99
N ALA A 758 -2.02 4.78 16.76
CA ALA A 758 -1.76 3.77 17.79
C ALA A 758 -0.34 3.89 18.35
N GLY A 759 0.69 4.00 17.49
CA GLY A 759 2.07 4.16 17.93
C GLY A 759 2.33 5.44 18.73
N MET A 760 1.61 6.53 18.42
CA MET A 760 1.66 7.77 19.21
C MET A 760 1.00 7.58 20.58
N GLY A 761 -0.17 6.93 20.62
CA GLY A 761 -0.90 6.62 21.84
C GLY A 761 -0.10 5.74 22.79
N GLU A 762 0.60 4.74 22.26
CA GLU A 762 1.47 3.85 23.03
C GLU A 762 2.60 4.62 23.74
N ALA A 763 3.19 5.65 23.10
CA ALA A 763 4.22 6.47 23.72
C ALA A 763 3.66 7.37 24.82
N LEU A 764 2.43 7.85 24.66
CA LEU A 764 1.72 8.58 25.71
C LEU A 764 1.41 7.65 26.90
N ILE A 765 0.99 6.41 26.66
CA ILE A 765 0.79 5.41 27.72
C ILE A 765 2.12 5.12 28.44
N ASP A 766 3.22 4.95 27.71
CA ASP A 766 4.56 4.74 28.29
C ASP A 766 4.91 5.88 29.26
N LEU A 767 4.70 7.14 28.83
CA LEU A 767 4.89 8.34 29.67
C LEU A 767 3.95 8.38 30.86
N ALA A 768 2.66 8.05 30.67
CA ALA A 768 1.64 8.06 31.70
C ALA A 768 1.97 7.07 32.83
N ILE A 769 2.40 5.86 32.48
CA ILE A 769 2.82 4.83 33.44
C ILE A 769 4.08 5.28 34.19
N ALA A 770 5.08 5.79 33.47
CA ALA A 770 6.37 6.14 34.08
C ALA A 770 6.33 7.41 34.94
N THR A 771 5.41 8.34 34.66
CA THR A 771 5.33 9.63 35.36
C THR A 771 4.13 9.78 36.28
N GLU A 772 3.17 8.85 36.22
CA GLU A 772 1.88 8.93 36.93
C GLU A 772 1.09 10.22 36.61
N ASP A 773 1.36 10.83 35.45
CA ASP A 773 0.78 12.11 35.03
C ASP A 773 -0.47 11.90 34.16
N GLU A 774 -1.63 12.32 34.69
CA GLU A 774 -2.94 12.19 34.02
C GLU A 774 -3.04 13.01 32.73
N GLU A 775 -2.12 13.95 32.46
CA GLU A 775 -2.00 14.60 31.16
C GLU A 775 -1.84 13.57 30.02
N PHE A 776 -1.00 12.56 30.21
CA PHE A 776 -0.68 11.61 29.15
C PHE A 776 -1.76 10.54 28.96
N TRP A 777 -2.47 10.16 30.02
CA TRP A 777 -3.67 9.32 29.90
C TRP A 777 -4.75 9.99 29.07
N ARG A 778 -5.07 11.26 29.37
CA ARG A 778 -6.01 12.06 28.56
C ARG A 778 -5.53 12.24 27.12
N GLY A 779 -4.22 12.37 26.92
CA GLY A 779 -3.61 12.39 25.58
C GLY A 779 -3.86 11.08 24.83
N ALA A 780 -3.69 9.93 25.46
CA ALA A 780 -3.97 8.63 24.86
C ALA A 780 -5.48 8.42 24.58
N GLU A 781 -6.37 8.88 25.45
CA GLU A 781 -7.82 8.89 25.18
C GLU A 781 -8.16 9.75 23.95
N GLU A 782 -7.52 10.91 23.80
CA GLU A 782 -7.68 11.79 22.64
C GLU A 782 -7.18 11.12 21.34
N ILE A 783 -6.11 10.32 21.40
CA ILE A 783 -5.67 9.47 20.29
C ILE A 783 -6.77 8.48 19.90
N ALA A 784 -7.40 7.79 20.86
CA ALA A 784 -8.48 6.84 20.58
C ALA A 784 -9.69 7.53 19.94
N VAL A 785 -10.06 8.74 20.39
CA VAL A 785 -11.12 9.55 19.76
C VAL A 785 -10.78 9.90 18.31
N HIS A 786 -9.52 10.25 18.02
CA HIS A 786 -9.06 10.47 16.65
C HIS A 786 -9.14 9.21 15.79
N MET A 787 -8.89 8.03 16.34
CA MET A 787 -9.01 6.76 15.62
C MET A 787 -10.48 6.45 15.31
N LEU A 788 -11.38 6.65 16.28
CA LEU A 788 -12.83 6.49 16.09
C LEU A 788 -13.41 7.47 15.06
N ALA A 789 -12.87 8.69 14.98
CA ALA A 789 -13.26 9.66 13.95
C ALA A 789 -12.90 9.21 12.52
N ARG A 790 -11.99 8.23 12.39
CA ARG A 790 -11.51 7.69 11.11
C ARG A 790 -12.03 6.27 10.83
N SER A 791 -12.80 5.68 11.75
CA SER A 791 -13.31 4.32 11.61
C SER A 791 -14.59 4.28 10.80
N GLY A 792 -14.82 3.16 10.10
CA GLY A 792 -16.18 2.74 9.73
C GLY A 792 -16.95 2.24 10.95
N GLY A 793 -18.21 1.89 10.75
CA GLY A 793 -19.09 1.30 11.76
C GLY A 793 -19.60 2.28 12.81
N GLU A 794 -20.45 1.76 13.71
CA GLU A 794 -20.82 2.49 14.93
C GLU A 794 -19.59 2.66 15.82
N TYR A 795 -19.55 3.71 16.64
CA TYR A 795 -18.40 3.93 17.54
C TYR A 795 -18.17 2.77 18.51
N ALA A 796 -19.23 2.06 18.92
CA ALA A 796 -19.12 0.89 19.80
C ALA A 796 -18.75 -0.41 19.05
N ALA A 797 -18.77 -0.39 17.72
CA ALA A 797 -18.36 -1.50 16.86
C ALA A 797 -17.57 -0.95 15.65
N PRO A 798 -16.38 -0.35 15.89
CA PRO A 798 -15.65 0.37 14.86
C PRO A 798 -14.90 -0.57 13.94
N ARG A 799 -14.88 -0.24 12.64
CA ARG A 799 -13.97 -0.84 11.65
C ARG A 799 -12.80 0.10 11.38
N PHE A 800 -11.64 -0.20 11.97
CA PHE A 800 -10.43 0.59 11.77
C PHE A 800 -9.81 0.32 10.40
N PRO A 801 -9.55 1.36 9.59
CA PRO A 801 -8.92 1.15 8.30
C PRO A 801 -7.44 0.80 8.46
N ASP A 802 -6.91 0.04 7.51
CA ASP A 802 -5.48 -0.14 7.34
C ASP A 802 -4.84 1.08 6.65
N ASN A 803 -3.55 0.99 6.33
CA ASN A 803 -2.81 2.11 5.72
C ASN A 803 -3.31 2.51 4.31
N SER A 804 -4.15 1.72 3.64
CA SER A 804 -4.83 2.12 2.41
C SER A 804 -5.94 3.15 2.66
N LEU A 805 -6.46 3.21 3.90
CA LEU A 805 -7.65 3.98 4.30
C LEU A 805 -8.97 3.50 3.68
N GLU A 806 -8.94 2.39 2.95
CA GLU A 806 -10.07 1.89 2.17
C GLU A 806 -10.68 0.61 2.74
N THR A 807 -9.85 -0.23 3.34
CA THR A 807 -10.19 -1.54 3.90
C THR A 807 -9.67 -1.68 5.32
N SER A 808 -10.15 -2.69 6.04
CA SER A 808 -9.54 -3.15 7.29
C SER A 808 -8.65 -4.36 6.99
N SER A 809 -7.53 -4.47 7.68
CA SER A 809 -6.71 -5.68 7.66
C SER A 809 -6.17 -6.00 9.04
N ALA A 810 -5.85 -7.27 9.29
CA ALA A 810 -5.45 -7.75 10.60
C ALA A 810 -3.98 -7.56 11.04
N PRO A 811 -2.97 -7.26 10.17
CA PRO A 811 -1.58 -7.20 10.62
C PRO A 811 -1.30 -6.19 11.74
N TRP A 812 -0.24 -6.44 12.50
CA TRP A 812 0.06 -5.65 13.70
C TRP A 812 0.62 -4.26 13.37
N SER A 813 1.55 -4.15 12.42
CA SER A 813 2.20 -2.85 12.17
C SER A 813 1.34 -1.86 11.40
N THR A 814 0.43 -2.36 10.55
CA THR A 814 -0.34 -1.56 9.58
C THR A 814 -1.85 -1.72 9.70
N GLY A 815 -2.34 -2.56 10.61
CA GLY A 815 -3.75 -2.95 10.70
C GLY A 815 -4.30 -3.04 12.12
N THR A 816 -5.41 -3.75 12.26
CA THR A 816 -6.30 -3.75 13.42
C THR A 816 -5.69 -4.36 14.67
N SER A 817 -4.85 -5.40 14.58
CA SER A 817 -4.25 -6.00 15.79
C SER A 817 -3.26 -5.07 16.49
N GLY A 818 -2.62 -4.16 15.75
CA GLY A 818 -1.81 -3.09 16.35
C GLY A 818 -2.67 -2.07 17.08
N VAL A 819 -3.81 -1.69 16.50
CA VAL A 819 -4.81 -0.84 17.16
C VAL A 819 -5.31 -1.50 18.45
N LEU A 820 -5.54 -2.82 18.41
CA LEU A 820 -5.95 -3.61 19.56
C LEU A 820 -4.91 -3.56 20.70
N SER A 821 -3.62 -3.69 20.41
CA SER A 821 -2.56 -3.56 21.44
C SER A 821 -2.64 -2.23 22.18
N PHE A 822 -2.85 -1.13 21.45
CA PHE A 822 -3.01 0.20 22.03
C PHE A 822 -4.28 0.31 22.88
N LEU A 823 -5.41 -0.16 22.36
CA LEU A 823 -6.70 -0.12 23.05
C LEU A 823 -6.66 -0.92 24.35
N ARG A 824 -6.04 -2.11 24.34
CA ARG A 824 -5.86 -2.95 25.54
C ARG A 824 -5.06 -2.20 26.61
N ARG A 825 -3.90 -1.64 26.25
CA ARG A 825 -3.06 -0.88 27.20
C ARG A 825 -3.75 0.38 27.72
N LEU A 826 -4.55 1.06 26.88
CA LEU A 826 -5.35 2.21 27.29
C LEU A 826 -6.45 1.81 28.28
N HIS A 827 -7.17 0.73 27.97
CA HIS A 827 -8.25 0.20 28.80
C HIS A 827 -7.74 -0.23 30.19
N ASP A 828 -6.67 -1.04 30.22
CA ASP A 828 -6.11 -1.56 31.46
C ASP A 828 -5.33 -0.48 32.25
N ARG A 829 -5.05 0.65 31.58
CA ARG A 829 -4.14 1.71 32.04
C ARG A 829 -2.80 1.14 32.54
N ALA A 830 -2.29 0.14 31.84
CA ALA A 830 -1.14 -0.66 32.26
C ALA A 830 -0.48 -1.40 31.08
N GLY A 831 0.52 -2.20 31.40
CA GLY A 831 1.17 -3.13 30.47
C GLY A 831 2.34 -2.54 29.71
N GLU A 832 3.23 -3.45 29.28
CA GLU A 832 4.43 -3.14 28.49
C GLU A 832 4.11 -3.21 26.99
N ARG A 833 4.83 -2.41 26.21
CA ARG A 833 4.71 -2.44 24.75
C ARG A 833 5.23 -3.77 24.20
N LEU A 834 4.43 -4.43 23.36
CA LEU A 834 4.87 -5.63 22.63
C LEU A 834 6.15 -5.35 21.85
N TRP A 835 6.94 -6.40 21.59
CA TRP A 835 8.15 -6.34 20.75
C TRP A 835 9.29 -5.47 21.31
N THR A 836 9.26 -5.19 22.61
CA THR A 836 10.34 -4.52 23.35
C THR A 836 10.95 -5.47 24.40
N PRO A 837 12.24 -5.35 24.74
CA PRO A 837 12.88 -6.19 25.76
C PRO A 837 12.26 -6.13 27.16
N ALA A 838 11.50 -5.07 27.46
CA ALA A 838 10.77 -4.97 28.71
C ALA A 838 9.61 -5.97 28.77
N TRP A 839 8.94 -6.22 27.63
CA TRP A 839 7.73 -7.03 27.57
C TRP A 839 7.92 -8.43 28.15
N THR A 840 6.95 -8.82 28.98
CA THR A 840 6.83 -10.15 29.53
C THR A 840 5.56 -10.87 29.04
N PRO A 841 5.63 -12.20 28.81
CA PRO A 841 4.46 -12.97 28.37
C PRO A 841 3.40 -13.04 29.47
N PRO A 842 2.11 -13.11 29.11
CA PRO A 842 1.04 -13.28 30.07
C PRO A 842 1.25 -14.54 30.96
N PRO A 843 0.74 -14.54 32.20
CA PRO A 843 0.82 -15.69 33.08
C PRO A 843 0.13 -16.91 32.44
N ARG A 844 0.65 -18.12 32.73
CA ARG A 844 0.17 -19.39 32.14
C ARG A 844 -1.32 -19.69 32.42
N SER A 845 -1.95 -19.01 33.37
CA SER A 845 -3.22 -19.41 33.99
C SER A 845 -4.37 -18.40 33.81
N ILE A 846 -4.43 -17.64 32.71
CA ILE A 846 -5.64 -16.86 32.39
C ILE A 846 -6.91 -17.78 32.35
N ALA A 847 -6.72 -19.08 32.13
CA ALA A 847 -7.79 -20.08 32.17
C ALA A 847 -8.22 -20.56 33.58
N GLU A 848 -7.45 -20.32 34.65
CA GLU A 848 -7.80 -20.81 36.01
C GLU A 848 -8.51 -19.76 36.87
N ASP A 849 -8.34 -18.46 36.58
CA ASP A 849 -9.01 -17.37 37.32
C ASP A 849 -10.47 -17.13 36.88
N LEU A 850 -10.98 -17.92 35.92
CA LEU A 850 -12.35 -17.84 35.40
C LEU A 850 -13.21 -19.10 35.67
N THR A 851 -12.77 -20.01 36.55
CA THR A 851 -13.58 -21.17 37.01
C THR A 851 -14.19 -20.98 38.39
#